data_AF-A0A3Q2T2R4-F1
#
_entry.id   AF-A0A3Q2T2R4-F1
#
_cell.length_a   1.000
_cell.length_b   1.000
_cell.length_c   1.000
_cell.angle_alpha   90.00
_cell.angle_beta   90.00
_cell.angle_gamma   90.00
#
_symmetry.space_group_name_H-M   'P 1'
#
loop_
_entity.id
_entity.type
_entity.pdbx_description
1 polymer ?
#
loop_
_entity_poly.entity_id
_entity_poly.type
_entity_poly.pdbx_seq_one_letter_code
_entity_poly.pdbx_strand_id
1 'polypeptide(L)'
;MYLRALIRASLGFLGFLLVAFVQQSASGSKTTQDVDECAEALDNCSIDAICQNTPKSYKCICKSGYKGDGKHCEDVDECATEYNGGCVHECINIPGNYRCTCYDGFRLAHDGHNCLDVDECSEGNGGCQQICVNMMGSYECRCREGFLLSDNQHTCIQRPKVQPEGTKEGPTCMDKNHGCAHICREAQKGGISCECRPGFQLTRNMKDCKLTCNYGNGGCQHICEETDHGPKCSCHMKFVLHSDGKTCVETCAVNNGGCDSTCHDSVTGVRCSCPVGFTLLPDRKTCKDIDECRLNNGGCDHVCRNTVGSFECSCKKGYKLLTNERTCQDIDECSFDRACDHFCVNSAGSFQCLCNKGYVLYGLAHCGDIDECSINRGGCKHGCINTLGSYECTCPPGYKLHWNKKDCFELVKCPPGLVTPKATLTCSKTGKKESCSLTCASKAYYLAGTNNSYSVSCGIPILTGKPPARINSSIIQGCIETLAPPVKQKASFKIKNAKCHLHPKLTGRTEDRGRTLGPGGGQPCSNCQVTFVNLTCDSSKKAKGRHARNPSNKGVTRITLELEAEVKPGDTTGSCNLSCLRQRMEKQVKTYIKALKKSINQERFLIRVAGLEYEVAQKLPQAAPVQDHCAPGWERVNGRCVMCLPGSYYHGGQERCVQCPPGTFQEKEGQLACDLCPGSDGHGPVGARNISSCAGQCPTGYFSSDGFKPCQPCPQGTYQSDLGRTLCFPCGGGLSTKREGASSFHDCEVKVQCSPGHYYNTTVHRCIRCPVGTYQTEFRQNYCITCPGNTTTDFDGATSVSQCKNRQCGGEMGELMGYIESPNYPGNYPANVECIWNINPPSKRKILIVVPEIFLPSEDECGDVLVMRKNWSATSITTYETCQTYERPIAFTARSRRLWINFKSNEANSARGFQIPYVTYDEDYEQLVEDIVRDGRLYASENHQEILKDKKLIKTLFDVLANPNHYFKYTTRESNEMLPRSFIRLISSKVSAFLRPYK
;
A
#
# COMPACT_ATOMS: atom_id res chain seq x y z
N MET A 1 -67.04 8.48 -28.23
CA MET A 1 -67.67 9.67 -28.84
C MET A 1 -66.96 9.91 -30.16
N TYR A 2 -67.65 9.72 -31.29
CA TYR A 2 -68.38 10.78 -32.01
C TYR A 2 -67.47 11.73 -32.80
N LEU A 3 -67.40 11.46 -34.11
CA LEU A 3 -67.51 12.45 -35.17
C LEU A 3 -66.45 13.57 -35.26
N ARG A 4 -65.27 13.23 -35.80
CA ARG A 4 -64.63 14.06 -36.84
C ARG A 4 -64.73 13.32 -38.18
N ALA A 5 -65.92 13.38 -38.76
CA ALA A 5 -66.26 12.85 -40.09
C ALA A 5 -66.98 13.95 -40.90
N LEU A 6 -67.18 13.71 -42.21
CA LEU A 6 -67.56 14.68 -43.25
C LEU A 6 -66.36 15.57 -43.67
N ILE A 7 -65.54 15.26 -44.68
CA ILE A 7 -65.69 14.64 -46.03
C ILE A 7 -66.15 15.62 -47.13
N ARG A 8 -65.24 15.87 -48.09
CA ARG A 8 -65.39 16.04 -49.56
C ARG A 8 -64.04 16.55 -50.11
N ALA A 9 -63.48 16.13 -51.24
CA ALA A 9 -63.72 15.07 -52.24
C ALA A 9 -62.43 15.01 -53.14
N SER A 10 -62.14 14.17 -54.14
CA SER A 10 -62.52 12.85 -54.72
C SER A 10 -61.62 12.67 -55.98
N LEU A 11 -61.29 11.53 -56.60
CA LEU A 11 -61.69 10.10 -56.58
C LEU A 11 -60.39 9.21 -56.54
N GLY A 12 -60.40 7.88 -56.45
CA GLY A 12 -61.48 6.93 -56.11
C GLY A 12 -61.21 5.50 -56.61
N PHE A 13 -62.17 4.60 -56.30
CA PHE A 13 -62.41 3.23 -56.81
C PHE A 13 -61.36 2.11 -56.60
N LEU A 14 -61.71 0.81 -56.58
CA LEU A 14 -62.75 -0.01 -55.88
C LEU A 14 -62.61 -1.46 -56.39
N GLY A 15 -62.62 -2.47 -55.50
CA GLY A 15 -62.63 -3.90 -55.86
C GLY A 15 -61.25 -4.50 -56.17
N PHE A 16 -60.98 -5.78 -55.92
CA PHE A 16 -61.89 -6.93 -55.87
C PHE A 16 -61.57 -7.96 -54.76
N LEU A 17 -62.63 -8.61 -54.26
CA LEU A 17 -62.73 -9.91 -53.54
C LEU A 17 -61.91 -10.24 -52.26
N LEU A 18 -62.67 -10.78 -51.30
CA LEU A 18 -62.22 -11.65 -50.19
C LEU A 18 -61.77 -13.03 -50.71
N VAL A 19 -60.94 -13.75 -49.94
CA VAL A 19 -61.21 -15.17 -49.55
C VAL A 19 -60.21 -15.71 -48.50
N ALA A 20 -60.76 -16.38 -47.47
CA ALA A 20 -60.20 -17.43 -46.58
C ALA A 20 -58.87 -17.28 -45.78
N PHE A 21 -58.86 -18.03 -44.67
CA PHE A 21 -57.67 -18.46 -43.91
C PHE A 21 -56.90 -19.57 -44.67
N VAL A 22 -55.61 -19.79 -44.34
CA VAL A 22 -55.01 -21.09 -43.88
C VAL A 22 -53.48 -21.20 -44.14
N GLN A 23 -52.73 -21.58 -43.08
CA GLN A 23 -51.38 -22.23 -42.99
C GLN A 23 -50.08 -21.64 -43.61
N GLN A 24 -49.07 -21.53 -42.71
CA GLN A 24 -47.66 -21.98 -42.80
C GLN A 24 -46.61 -21.33 -43.76
N SER A 25 -45.69 -20.57 -43.13
CA SER A 25 -44.21 -20.58 -43.28
C SER A 25 -43.51 -20.68 -44.65
N ALA A 26 -42.70 -19.66 -45.01
CA ALA A 26 -41.23 -19.77 -45.12
C ALA A 26 -40.50 -18.44 -45.49
N SER A 27 -39.25 -18.31 -45.00
CA SER A 27 -38.09 -17.55 -45.55
C SER A 27 -38.23 -16.13 -46.17
N GLY A 28 -37.57 -15.16 -45.50
CA GLY A 28 -36.35 -14.55 -46.07
C GLY A 28 -36.41 -13.29 -46.95
N SER A 29 -36.12 -12.13 -46.35
CA SER A 29 -35.07 -11.19 -46.81
C SER A 29 -34.85 -10.09 -45.76
N LYS A 30 -33.63 -9.52 -45.66
CA LYS A 30 -33.28 -8.50 -44.66
C LYS A 30 -32.41 -7.43 -45.30
N THR A 31 -32.84 -6.17 -45.27
CA THR A 31 -32.01 -5.04 -45.71
C THR A 31 -30.90 -4.78 -44.69
N THR A 32 -29.67 -4.63 -45.17
CA THR A 32 -28.49 -4.36 -44.34
C THR A 32 -28.30 -2.87 -44.14
N GLN A 33 -27.84 -2.51 -42.93
CA GLN A 33 -27.37 -1.17 -42.60
C GLN A 33 -25.88 -1.05 -43.00
N ASP A 34 -25.45 0.19 -43.21
CA ASP A 34 -24.10 0.54 -43.65
C ASP A 34 -23.05 0.41 -42.51
N VAL A 35 -21.78 0.27 -42.88
CA VAL A 35 -20.63 0.15 -41.98
C VAL A 35 -19.63 1.24 -42.34
N ASP A 36 -18.96 1.83 -41.34
CA ASP A 36 -17.94 2.85 -41.58
C ASP A 36 -16.54 2.26 -41.39
N GLU A 37 -15.96 1.71 -42.47
CA GLU A 37 -14.66 1.03 -42.36
C GLU A 37 -13.50 2.00 -42.08
N CYS A 38 -13.68 3.30 -42.35
CA CYS A 38 -12.70 4.35 -42.04
C CYS A 38 -12.66 4.67 -40.54
N ALA A 39 -13.81 4.73 -39.88
CA ALA A 39 -13.89 4.94 -38.42
C ALA A 39 -13.39 3.74 -37.61
N GLU A 40 -13.49 2.53 -38.18
CA GLU A 40 -13.04 1.27 -37.57
C GLU A 40 -11.59 0.88 -37.98
N ALA A 41 -10.90 1.70 -38.80
CA ALA A 41 -9.56 1.44 -39.35
C ALA A 41 -9.41 0.06 -40.02
N LEU A 42 -10.46 -0.38 -40.72
CA LEU A 42 -10.53 -1.59 -41.54
C LEU A 42 -10.26 -1.29 -43.03
N ASP A 43 -9.91 -0.05 -43.33
CA ASP A 43 -9.53 0.38 -44.66
C ASP A 43 -8.09 -0.03 -45.01
N ASN A 44 -7.91 -0.48 -46.26
CA ASN A 44 -6.58 -0.77 -46.81
C ASN A 44 -6.13 0.41 -47.69
N CYS A 45 -6.26 1.64 -47.18
CA CYS A 45 -5.78 2.82 -47.87
C CYS A 45 -4.27 3.02 -47.66
N SER A 46 -3.64 3.84 -48.50
CA SER A 46 -2.23 4.21 -48.34
C SER A 46 -2.02 5.07 -47.10
N ILE A 47 -0.81 5.04 -46.52
CA ILE A 47 -0.46 5.99 -45.46
C ILE A 47 -0.61 7.46 -45.91
N ASP A 48 -0.48 7.69 -47.22
CA ASP A 48 -0.69 8.97 -47.90
C ASP A 48 -2.03 9.07 -48.63
N ALA A 49 -3.05 8.45 -48.05
CA ALA A 49 -4.45 8.59 -48.43
C ALA A 49 -5.32 9.06 -47.26
N ILE A 50 -6.55 9.43 -47.62
CA ILE A 50 -7.68 9.76 -46.77
C ILE A 50 -8.76 8.71 -47.08
N CYS A 51 -9.24 8.02 -46.04
CA CYS A 51 -10.40 7.14 -46.17
C CYS A 51 -11.69 7.97 -46.07
N GLN A 52 -12.59 7.82 -47.05
CA GLN A 52 -13.94 8.39 -47.02
C GLN A 52 -14.99 7.27 -47.07
N ASN A 53 -15.81 7.14 -46.04
CA ASN A 53 -16.90 6.17 -46.04
C ASN A 53 -18.02 6.54 -47.05
N THR A 54 -18.64 5.54 -47.67
CA THR A 54 -19.78 5.70 -48.59
C THR A 54 -20.80 4.55 -48.43
N PRO A 55 -22.08 4.74 -48.79
CA PRO A 55 -23.12 3.72 -48.60
C PRO A 55 -22.79 2.33 -49.18
N LYS A 56 -22.42 1.41 -48.29
CA LYS A 56 -21.98 0.01 -48.42
C LYS A 56 -20.48 -0.24 -48.62
N SER A 57 -19.62 0.78 -48.64
CA SER A 57 -18.15 0.61 -48.62
C SER A 57 -17.37 1.92 -48.54
N TYR A 58 -16.22 1.90 -47.88
CA TYR A 58 -15.21 2.95 -47.96
C TYR A 58 -14.59 3.17 -49.36
N LYS A 59 -14.15 4.41 -49.59
CA LYS A 59 -13.33 4.83 -50.72
C LYS A 59 -12.04 5.47 -50.22
N CYS A 60 -10.90 4.94 -50.67
CA CYS A 60 -9.62 5.62 -50.49
C CYS A 60 -9.44 6.76 -51.51
N ILE A 61 -8.87 7.88 -51.07
CA ILE A 61 -8.55 9.05 -51.90
C ILE A 61 -7.15 9.51 -51.48
N CYS A 62 -6.17 9.59 -52.39
CA CYS A 62 -4.83 10.07 -52.01
C CYS A 62 -4.91 11.49 -51.41
N LYS A 63 -4.03 11.79 -50.44
CA LYS A 63 -3.89 13.14 -49.87
C LYS A 63 -3.50 14.13 -50.98
N SER A 64 -3.75 15.43 -50.76
CA SER A 64 -3.15 16.49 -51.57
C SER A 64 -1.64 16.29 -51.67
N GLY A 65 -1.07 16.47 -52.86
CA GLY A 65 0.34 16.15 -53.17
C GLY A 65 0.61 14.70 -53.58
N TYR A 66 -0.38 13.80 -53.58
CA TYR A 66 -0.21 12.39 -53.96
C TYR A 66 -1.24 11.94 -55.02
N LYS A 67 -0.80 11.03 -55.91
CA LYS A 67 -1.62 10.43 -56.99
C LYS A 67 -1.62 8.90 -56.87
N GLY A 68 -2.67 8.26 -57.37
CA GLY A 68 -2.81 6.80 -57.34
C GLY A 68 -4.25 6.33 -57.13
N ASP A 69 -4.43 5.09 -56.72
CA ASP A 69 -5.74 4.45 -56.50
C ASP A 69 -6.28 4.64 -55.06
N GLY A 70 -5.54 5.36 -54.22
CA GLY A 70 -5.83 5.56 -52.80
C GLY A 70 -5.29 4.43 -51.90
N LYS A 71 -4.84 3.30 -52.45
CA LYS A 71 -4.19 2.20 -51.71
C LYS A 71 -2.68 2.22 -51.91
N HIS A 72 -2.25 2.53 -53.12
CA HIS A 72 -0.91 2.97 -53.45
C HIS A 72 -1.00 4.45 -53.88
N CYS A 73 -0.41 5.33 -53.09
CA CYS A 73 -0.30 6.75 -53.38
C CYS A 73 1.17 7.10 -53.58
N GLU A 74 1.54 7.47 -54.80
CA GLU A 74 2.87 7.97 -55.14
C GLU A 74 2.87 9.50 -55.13
N ASP A 75 4.04 10.07 -54.85
CA ASP A 75 4.28 11.51 -54.81
C ASP A 75 3.92 12.16 -56.16
N VAL A 76 3.20 13.28 -56.13
CA VAL A 76 3.01 14.12 -57.32
C VAL A 76 4.19 15.04 -57.42
N ASP A 77 5.21 14.64 -58.19
CA ASP A 77 6.26 15.58 -58.58
C ASP A 77 5.66 16.73 -59.40
N GLU A 78 5.29 17.82 -58.72
CA GLU A 78 4.72 19.01 -59.34
C GLU A 78 5.74 19.74 -60.23
N CYS A 79 7.04 19.57 -59.95
CA CYS A 79 8.14 20.13 -60.71
C CYS A 79 8.36 19.39 -62.04
N ALA A 80 8.07 18.09 -62.09
CA ALA A 80 8.08 17.28 -63.32
C ALA A 80 6.90 17.54 -64.28
N THR A 81 6.02 18.52 -63.98
CA THR A 81 4.98 18.97 -64.90
C THR A 81 5.54 19.95 -65.95
N GLU A 82 4.86 20.08 -67.09
CA GLU A 82 5.20 21.06 -68.16
C GLU A 82 5.20 22.53 -67.70
N TYR A 83 4.78 22.80 -66.45
CA TYR A 83 4.58 24.13 -65.88
C TYR A 83 5.44 24.39 -64.63
N ASN A 84 6.45 23.56 -64.32
CA ASN A 84 7.43 23.79 -63.24
C ASN A 84 6.78 24.07 -61.86
N GLY A 85 5.69 23.37 -61.54
CA GLY A 85 4.88 23.61 -60.34
C GLY A 85 4.19 24.98 -60.25
N GLY A 86 4.32 25.85 -61.26
CA GLY A 86 3.97 27.28 -61.15
C GLY A 86 5.04 28.14 -60.48
N CYS A 87 6.25 27.60 -60.23
CA CYS A 87 7.38 28.34 -59.71
C CYS A 87 8.01 29.26 -60.77
N VAL A 88 8.26 30.52 -60.41
CA VAL A 88 8.85 31.54 -61.31
C VAL A 88 10.30 31.25 -61.71
N HIS A 89 11.08 30.61 -60.84
CA HIS A 89 12.47 30.22 -61.11
C HIS A 89 12.66 28.70 -60.96
N GLU A 90 13.18 28.22 -59.84
CA GLU A 90 13.43 26.80 -59.58
C GLU A 90 12.27 26.18 -58.79
N CYS A 91 11.91 24.94 -59.11
CA CYS A 91 10.95 24.13 -58.37
C CYS A 91 11.69 22.95 -57.72
N ILE A 92 11.52 22.78 -56.40
CA ILE A 92 12.07 21.66 -55.64
C ILE A 92 10.91 20.81 -55.15
N ASN A 93 10.80 19.60 -55.68
CA ASN A 93 9.83 18.61 -55.22
C ASN A 93 10.23 18.05 -53.84
N ILE A 94 9.25 17.84 -52.96
CA ILE A 94 9.41 17.28 -51.61
C ILE A 94 8.18 16.39 -51.36
N PRO A 95 8.31 15.20 -50.73
CA PRO A 95 7.20 14.27 -50.56
C PRO A 95 5.92 14.91 -50.00
N GLY A 96 4.88 14.96 -50.85
CA GLY A 96 3.56 15.49 -50.55
C GLY A 96 3.36 17.00 -50.73
N ASN A 97 4.40 17.78 -51.07
CA ASN A 97 4.28 19.20 -51.44
C ASN A 97 5.61 19.79 -51.94
N TYR A 98 5.64 20.36 -53.15
CA TYR A 98 6.75 21.16 -53.66
C TYR A 98 7.01 22.52 -52.95
N ARG A 99 8.17 23.13 -53.23
CA ARG A 99 8.46 24.54 -52.94
C ARG A 99 9.22 25.22 -54.08
N CYS A 100 9.09 26.54 -54.20
CA CYS A 100 9.85 27.31 -55.17
C CYS A 100 11.12 27.90 -54.54
N THR A 101 12.19 27.96 -55.32
CA THR A 101 13.46 28.64 -55.00
C THR A 101 13.79 29.69 -56.06
N CYS A 102 14.49 30.74 -55.64
CA CYS A 102 14.84 31.88 -56.48
C CYS A 102 16.34 31.90 -56.75
N TYR A 103 16.71 32.25 -57.98
CA TYR A 103 18.09 32.57 -58.33
C TYR A 103 18.61 33.79 -57.54
N ASP A 104 19.93 33.90 -57.41
CA ASP A 104 20.61 35.00 -56.73
C ASP A 104 20.16 36.38 -57.25
N GLY A 105 20.09 37.37 -56.36
CA GLY A 105 19.50 38.69 -56.63
C GLY A 105 17.97 38.75 -56.44
N PHE A 106 17.29 37.61 -56.26
CA PHE A 106 15.85 37.55 -56.01
C PHE A 106 15.52 36.84 -54.68
N ARG A 107 14.40 37.23 -54.05
CA ARG A 107 13.84 36.61 -52.85
C ARG A 107 12.45 36.06 -53.12
N LEU A 108 12.08 34.96 -52.46
CA LEU A 108 10.74 34.41 -52.55
C LEU A 108 9.71 35.40 -51.95
N ALA A 109 8.58 35.57 -52.65
CA ALA A 109 7.50 36.44 -52.21
C ALA A 109 6.64 35.80 -51.12
N HIS A 110 5.71 36.59 -50.55
CA HIS A 110 4.74 36.10 -49.56
C HIS A 110 3.69 35.14 -50.12
N ASP A 111 3.59 34.99 -51.45
CA ASP A 111 2.75 33.98 -52.11
C ASP A 111 3.44 32.60 -52.23
N GLY A 112 4.76 32.50 -52.00
CA GLY A 112 5.51 31.24 -52.07
C GLY A 112 5.91 30.76 -53.47
N HIS A 113 5.54 31.48 -54.54
CA HIS A 113 5.80 31.08 -55.94
C HIS A 113 6.57 32.14 -56.75
N ASN A 114 6.35 33.42 -56.44
CA ASN A 114 7.04 34.55 -57.05
C ASN A 114 8.48 34.72 -56.54
N CYS A 115 9.37 35.11 -57.45
CA CYS A 115 10.67 35.66 -57.11
C CYS A 115 10.66 37.17 -57.28
N LEU A 116 10.60 37.89 -56.16
CA LEU A 116 10.69 39.34 -56.13
C LEU A 116 12.15 39.78 -56.17
N ASP A 117 12.38 40.82 -56.93
CA ASP A 117 13.61 41.59 -56.92
C ASP A 117 14.03 42.02 -55.50
N VAL A 118 15.32 41.86 -55.17
CA VAL A 118 15.89 42.34 -53.91
C VAL A 118 16.52 43.70 -54.18
N ASP A 119 15.81 44.78 -53.86
CA ASP A 119 16.34 46.14 -54.03
C ASP A 119 17.55 46.37 -53.10
N GLU A 120 18.77 46.08 -53.56
CA GLU A 120 19.98 46.26 -52.75
C GLU A 120 20.36 47.74 -52.60
N CYS A 121 19.76 48.64 -53.39
CA CYS A 121 19.87 50.08 -53.19
C CYS A 121 19.14 50.54 -51.92
N SER A 122 18.11 49.81 -51.47
CA SER A 122 17.33 50.13 -50.28
C SER A 122 18.12 50.02 -48.97
N GLU A 123 19.14 49.15 -48.90
CA GLU A 123 20.08 49.09 -47.77
C GLU A 123 21.46 49.64 -48.17
N GLY A 124 21.95 50.64 -47.44
CA GLY A 124 23.30 51.18 -47.65
C GLY A 124 23.58 51.76 -49.04
N ASN A 125 22.55 52.07 -49.84
CA ASN A 125 22.68 52.51 -51.25
C ASN A 125 23.48 51.49 -52.09
N GLY A 126 23.34 50.18 -51.84
CA GLY A 126 24.11 49.12 -52.51
C GLY A 126 25.63 49.22 -52.29
N GLY A 127 26.10 50.02 -51.33
CA GLY A 127 27.52 50.40 -51.26
C GLY A 127 28.01 51.27 -52.43
N CYS A 128 27.11 51.84 -53.23
CA CYS A 128 27.43 52.80 -54.29
C CYS A 128 27.78 54.16 -53.71
N GLN A 129 28.82 54.83 -54.23
CA GLN A 129 29.30 56.09 -53.67
C GLN A 129 28.35 57.30 -53.90
N GLN A 130 27.49 57.29 -54.93
CA GLN A 130 26.69 58.48 -55.28
C GLN A 130 25.21 58.22 -55.59
N ILE A 131 24.91 57.33 -56.52
CA ILE A 131 23.55 56.90 -56.88
C ILE A 131 23.60 55.39 -57.02
N CYS A 132 22.70 54.68 -56.36
CA CYS A 132 22.40 53.29 -56.70
C CYS A 132 21.15 53.27 -57.58
N VAL A 133 21.13 52.41 -58.60
CA VAL A 133 19.95 52.14 -59.42
C VAL A 133 19.68 50.65 -59.38
N ASN A 134 18.56 50.29 -58.75
CA ASN A 134 18.10 48.93 -58.67
C ASN A 134 17.60 48.43 -60.04
N MET A 135 17.78 47.15 -60.34
CA MET A 135 17.35 46.47 -61.56
C MET A 135 16.91 45.04 -61.21
N MET A 136 16.09 44.43 -62.06
CA MET A 136 15.61 43.06 -61.84
C MET A 136 16.78 42.07 -61.63
N GLY A 137 16.97 41.61 -60.40
CA GLY A 137 17.98 40.62 -59.99
C GLY A 137 19.38 41.17 -59.75
N SER A 138 19.58 42.50 -59.74
CA SER A 138 20.87 43.15 -59.45
C SER A 138 20.78 44.67 -59.44
N TYR A 139 21.66 45.33 -58.72
CA TYR A 139 21.84 46.78 -58.74
C TYR A 139 23.05 47.22 -59.56
N GLU A 140 23.07 48.49 -59.97
CA GLU A 140 24.28 49.16 -60.45
C GLU A 140 24.52 50.49 -59.73
N CYS A 141 25.78 50.92 -59.71
CA CYS A 141 26.15 52.24 -59.23
C CYS A 141 26.25 53.23 -60.39
N ARG A 142 25.65 54.41 -60.21
CA ARG A 142 25.74 55.53 -61.14
C ARG A 142 26.31 56.76 -60.45
N CYS A 143 26.91 57.62 -61.27
CA CYS A 143 27.52 58.86 -60.81
C CYS A 143 26.71 60.08 -61.26
N ARG A 144 26.81 61.17 -60.50
CA ARG A 144 26.21 62.47 -60.83
C ARG A 144 27.04 63.15 -61.93
N GLU A 145 26.44 64.12 -62.64
CA GLU A 145 27.09 64.83 -63.75
C GLU A 145 28.49 65.36 -63.35
N GLY A 146 29.50 65.06 -64.18
CA GLY A 146 30.91 65.37 -63.91
C GLY A 146 31.73 64.28 -63.21
N PHE A 147 31.14 63.12 -62.89
CA PHE A 147 31.82 61.97 -62.30
C PHE A 147 31.63 60.70 -63.18
N LEU A 148 32.62 59.82 -63.17
CA LEU A 148 32.64 58.53 -63.88
C LEU A 148 32.71 57.39 -62.86
N LEU A 149 32.14 56.23 -63.21
CA LEU A 149 32.25 55.03 -62.38
C LEU A 149 33.66 54.43 -62.54
N SER A 150 34.26 54.05 -61.42
CA SER A 150 35.59 53.43 -61.33
C SER A 150 35.54 51.94 -61.67
N ASP A 151 36.69 51.32 -61.93
CA ASP A 151 36.82 49.90 -62.31
C ASP A 151 36.25 48.92 -61.28
N ASN A 152 36.14 49.35 -60.02
CA ASN A 152 35.50 48.59 -58.94
C ASN A 152 33.96 48.61 -58.98
N GLN A 153 33.35 49.28 -59.96
CA GLN A 153 31.91 49.41 -60.20
C GLN A 153 31.09 50.05 -59.06
N HIS A 154 31.72 50.60 -58.03
CA HIS A 154 31.05 51.21 -56.87
C HIS A 154 31.44 52.67 -56.59
N THR A 155 32.68 53.08 -56.91
CA THR A 155 33.17 54.44 -56.62
C THR A 155 33.08 55.37 -57.83
N CYS A 156 32.85 56.66 -57.57
CA CYS A 156 32.64 57.70 -58.57
C CYS A 156 33.81 58.70 -58.57
N ILE A 157 34.66 58.63 -59.59
CA ILE A 157 35.84 59.49 -59.78
C ILE A 157 35.49 60.73 -60.59
N GLN A 158 36.00 61.91 -60.20
CA GLN A 158 35.66 63.16 -60.87
C GLN A 158 36.42 63.34 -62.19
N ARG A 159 35.74 63.78 -63.26
CA ARG A 159 36.42 64.17 -64.51
C ARG A 159 37.32 65.38 -64.25
N PRO A 160 38.62 65.34 -64.61
CA PRO A 160 39.46 66.53 -64.63
C PRO A 160 38.89 67.55 -65.62
N LYS A 161 38.64 68.78 -65.18
CA LYS A 161 38.29 69.87 -66.10
C LYS A 161 39.55 70.40 -66.78
N VAL A 162 39.68 70.19 -68.09
CA VAL A 162 40.72 70.81 -68.90
C VAL A 162 40.09 71.58 -70.05
N GLN A 163 40.31 72.89 -70.03
CA GLN A 163 40.35 73.82 -71.16
C GLN A 163 41.51 74.78 -70.86
N PRO A 164 42.17 75.39 -71.86
CA PRO A 164 41.64 75.68 -73.18
C PRO A 164 42.59 75.44 -74.37
N GLU A 165 42.24 74.58 -75.34
CA GLU A 165 42.81 74.72 -76.70
C GLU A 165 41.98 74.06 -77.83
N GLY A 166 41.18 74.88 -78.51
CA GLY A 166 41.10 74.90 -79.99
C GLY A 166 40.37 73.80 -80.79
N THR A 167 40.35 72.53 -80.38
CA THR A 167 39.91 71.42 -81.24
C THR A 167 38.59 70.76 -80.84
N LYS A 168 37.81 70.33 -81.84
CA LYS A 168 36.51 69.67 -81.66
C LYS A 168 36.68 68.17 -81.46
N GLU A 169 36.26 67.65 -80.31
CA GLU A 169 36.09 66.20 -80.11
C GLU A 169 34.86 65.67 -80.86
N GLY A 170 34.84 64.35 -81.09
CA GLY A 170 33.66 63.64 -81.60
C GLY A 170 32.59 63.43 -80.51
N PRO A 171 31.39 62.93 -80.87
CA PRO A 171 30.33 62.68 -79.91
C PRO A 171 30.69 61.52 -78.97
N THR A 172 31.04 61.85 -77.73
CA THR A 172 31.25 60.87 -76.64
C THR A 172 29.97 60.62 -75.87
N CYS A 173 29.81 59.45 -75.22
CA CYS A 173 28.59 59.02 -74.52
C CYS A 173 28.28 59.80 -73.21
N MET A 174 28.73 61.05 -73.07
CA MET A 174 28.89 61.75 -71.80
C MET A 174 27.72 62.66 -71.40
N ASP A 175 26.81 62.99 -72.33
CA ASP A 175 25.56 63.71 -72.05
C ASP A 175 24.34 62.82 -72.29
N LYS A 176 23.65 62.46 -71.19
CA LYS A 176 22.32 61.82 -71.15
C LYS A 176 22.16 60.62 -72.11
N ASN A 177 23.20 59.79 -72.21
CA ASN A 177 23.27 58.57 -73.05
C ASN A 177 22.96 58.80 -74.56
N HIS A 178 22.88 60.04 -75.05
CA HIS A 178 22.36 60.38 -76.39
C HIS A 178 21.03 59.67 -76.78
N GLY A 179 20.20 59.35 -75.77
CA GLY A 179 18.93 58.64 -75.95
C GLY A 179 19.00 57.11 -75.99
N CYS A 180 20.14 56.49 -75.66
CA CYS A 180 20.15 55.06 -75.32
C CYS A 180 19.49 54.82 -73.95
N ALA A 181 18.53 53.90 -73.85
CA ALA A 181 17.81 53.65 -72.60
C ALA A 181 18.71 53.10 -71.48
N HIS A 182 19.58 52.12 -71.78
CA HIS A 182 20.38 51.42 -70.76
C HIS A 182 21.89 51.70 -70.87
N ILE A 183 22.55 51.30 -71.96
CA ILE A 183 24.00 51.44 -72.14
C ILE A 183 24.27 52.18 -73.46
N CYS A 184 25.23 53.10 -73.44
CA CYS A 184 25.76 53.82 -74.60
C CYS A 184 27.23 53.41 -74.79
N ARG A 185 27.61 52.92 -75.98
CA ARG A 185 29.00 52.67 -76.37
C ARG A 185 29.37 53.48 -77.61
N GLU A 186 30.64 53.84 -77.69
CA GLU A 186 31.25 54.50 -78.84
C GLU A 186 31.71 53.45 -79.85
N ALA A 187 31.12 53.45 -81.05
CA ALA A 187 31.43 52.50 -82.12
C ALA A 187 32.67 52.93 -82.90
N GLN A 188 33.44 51.96 -83.41
CA GLN A 188 34.74 52.12 -84.09
C GLN A 188 34.76 53.01 -85.35
N LYS A 189 33.63 53.62 -85.74
CA LYS A 189 33.52 54.57 -86.86
C LYS A 189 32.96 55.95 -86.43
N GLY A 190 33.07 56.30 -85.16
CA GLY A 190 32.67 57.64 -84.65
C GLY A 190 31.17 57.83 -84.52
N GLY A 191 30.45 56.78 -84.14
CA GLY A 191 28.99 56.80 -83.93
C GLY A 191 28.59 56.17 -82.60
N ILE A 192 27.36 56.42 -82.16
CA ILE A 192 26.82 55.91 -80.90
C ILE A 192 26.07 54.59 -81.14
N SER A 193 26.38 53.57 -80.35
CA SER A 193 25.68 52.28 -80.31
C SER A 193 25.02 52.10 -78.95
N CYS A 194 23.75 51.67 -78.94
CA CYS A 194 23.02 51.39 -77.71
C CYS A 194 23.01 49.89 -77.41
N GLU A 195 23.20 49.53 -76.14
CA GLU A 195 23.12 48.16 -75.64
C GLU A 195 22.12 48.07 -74.48
N CYS A 196 21.54 46.88 -74.32
CA CYS A 196 20.64 46.59 -73.20
C CYS A 196 21.34 45.67 -72.19
N ARG A 197 20.99 45.87 -70.91
CA ARG A 197 21.40 45.03 -69.78
C ARG A 197 20.70 43.66 -69.85
N PRO A 198 21.20 42.62 -69.14
CA PRO A 198 20.56 41.31 -69.06
C PRO A 198 19.05 41.39 -68.79
N GLY A 199 18.28 40.52 -69.45
CA GLY A 199 16.82 40.50 -69.41
C GLY A 199 16.08 41.49 -70.30
N PHE A 200 16.78 42.49 -70.87
CA PHE A 200 16.19 43.46 -71.80
C PHE A 200 16.75 43.30 -73.22
N GLN A 201 15.88 43.46 -74.22
CA GLN A 201 16.25 43.47 -75.64
C GLN A 201 16.09 44.85 -76.25
N LEU A 202 16.99 45.20 -77.17
CA LEU A 202 16.98 46.49 -77.87
C LEU A 202 15.78 46.55 -78.82
N THR A 203 15.01 47.63 -78.79
CA THR A 203 13.86 47.82 -79.68
C THR A 203 14.31 48.08 -81.12
N ARG A 204 13.37 48.01 -82.08
CA ARG A 204 13.63 48.30 -83.50
C ARG A 204 14.17 49.72 -83.76
N ASN A 205 14.07 50.63 -82.80
CA ASN A 205 14.65 51.97 -82.85
C ASN A 205 16.17 52.00 -82.59
N MET A 206 16.77 50.86 -82.21
CA MET A 206 18.16 50.72 -81.77
C MET A 206 18.57 51.65 -80.60
N LYS A 207 17.61 52.03 -79.75
CA LYS A 207 17.81 53.00 -78.66
C LYS A 207 17.13 52.59 -77.36
N ASP A 208 15.84 52.28 -77.43
CA ASP A 208 15.05 51.86 -76.27
C ASP A 208 15.31 50.38 -75.96
N CYS A 209 15.06 49.97 -74.70
CA CYS A 209 15.20 48.59 -74.24
C CYS A 209 13.85 48.08 -73.72
N LYS A 210 13.30 46.99 -74.28
CA LYS A 210 12.11 46.32 -73.76
C LYS A 210 12.49 45.21 -72.78
N LEU A 211 11.77 45.08 -71.67
CA LEU A 211 11.87 43.90 -70.80
C LEU A 211 11.33 42.67 -71.54
N THR A 212 11.96 41.52 -71.33
CA THR A 212 11.51 40.24 -71.90
C THR A 212 11.17 39.23 -70.80
N CYS A 213 10.44 38.16 -71.13
CA CYS A 213 10.05 37.16 -70.14
C CYS A 213 11.25 36.35 -69.60
N ASN A 214 12.38 36.36 -70.31
CA ASN A 214 13.58 35.53 -70.05
C ASN A 214 14.38 35.91 -68.78
N TYR A 215 13.90 36.85 -67.97
CA TYR A 215 14.56 37.32 -66.75
C TYR A 215 13.51 37.84 -65.77
N GLY A 216 13.46 37.31 -64.55
CA GLY A 216 12.41 37.64 -63.57
C GLY A 216 10.98 37.43 -64.06
N ASN A 217 10.76 36.50 -65.02
CA ASN A 217 9.48 36.23 -65.69
C ASN A 217 8.76 37.49 -66.20
N GLY A 218 9.50 38.53 -66.62
CA GLY A 218 8.93 39.82 -67.03
C GLY A 218 8.17 40.60 -65.93
N GLY A 219 8.27 40.16 -64.67
CA GLY A 219 7.44 40.66 -63.57
C GLY A 219 6.00 40.11 -63.56
N CYS A 220 5.77 38.93 -64.13
CA CYS A 220 4.50 38.20 -64.11
C CYS A 220 4.54 37.03 -63.12
N GLN A 221 3.43 36.78 -62.40
CA GLN A 221 3.45 35.76 -61.33
C GLN A 221 3.46 34.30 -61.79
N HIS A 222 2.84 34.00 -62.93
CA HIS A 222 2.75 32.63 -63.44
C HIS A 222 3.22 32.59 -64.90
N ILE A 223 2.35 32.98 -65.83
CA ILE A 223 2.63 32.87 -67.26
C ILE A 223 2.95 34.27 -67.80
N CYS A 224 4.15 34.42 -68.40
CA CYS A 224 4.57 35.61 -69.13
C CYS A 224 4.52 35.35 -70.64
N GLU A 225 3.81 36.21 -71.38
CA GLU A 225 3.78 36.23 -72.85
C GLU A 225 4.54 37.46 -73.37
N GLU A 226 5.51 37.27 -74.26
CA GLU A 226 6.20 38.40 -74.89
C GLU A 226 5.32 39.09 -75.93
N THR A 227 5.03 40.38 -75.74
CA THR A 227 4.33 41.21 -76.74
C THR A 227 5.21 42.38 -77.22
N ASP A 228 4.82 43.02 -78.32
CA ASP A 228 5.49 44.23 -78.84
C ASP A 228 5.48 45.41 -77.84
N HIS A 229 4.61 45.38 -76.82
CA HIS A 229 4.48 46.42 -75.79
C HIS A 229 5.12 46.03 -74.45
N GLY A 230 5.77 44.86 -74.37
CA GLY A 230 6.36 44.30 -73.15
C GLY A 230 5.73 42.97 -72.71
N PRO A 231 6.09 42.45 -71.53
CA PRO A 231 5.55 41.22 -70.99
C PRO A 231 4.07 41.37 -70.60
N LYS A 232 3.25 40.38 -70.95
CA LYS A 232 1.82 40.29 -70.61
C LYS A 232 1.60 39.09 -69.69
N CYS A 233 0.94 39.32 -68.56
CA CYS A 233 0.80 38.31 -67.51
C CYS A 233 -0.55 37.57 -67.58
N SER A 234 -0.53 36.28 -67.25
CA SER A 234 -1.73 35.47 -67.02
C SER A 234 -1.47 34.37 -65.97
N CYS A 235 -2.54 33.76 -65.45
CA CYS A 235 -2.47 32.82 -64.33
C CYS A 235 -2.75 31.37 -64.77
N HIS A 236 -2.09 30.40 -64.13
CA HIS A 236 -2.46 28.98 -64.30
C HIS A 236 -3.91 28.71 -63.83
N MET A 237 -4.52 27.67 -64.41
CA MET A 237 -5.91 27.27 -64.17
C MET A 237 -6.13 26.78 -62.73
N LYS A 238 -6.27 27.74 -61.80
CA LYS A 238 -6.61 27.63 -60.36
C LYS A 238 -6.62 29.01 -59.67
N PHE A 239 -5.99 30.03 -60.27
CA PHE A 239 -5.83 31.38 -59.71
C PHE A 239 -6.44 32.44 -60.63
N VAL A 240 -6.77 33.63 -60.10
CA VAL A 240 -7.36 34.75 -60.86
C VAL A 240 -6.36 35.92 -60.92
N LEU A 241 -6.23 36.57 -62.09
CA LEU A 241 -5.35 37.74 -62.24
C LEU A 241 -5.90 38.92 -61.44
N HIS A 242 -5.04 39.51 -60.60
CA HIS A 242 -5.37 40.62 -59.73
C HIS A 242 -5.50 41.95 -60.50
N SER A 243 -6.06 42.97 -59.85
CA SER A 243 -6.33 44.28 -60.43
C SER A 243 -5.08 45.09 -60.86
N ASP A 244 -3.88 44.67 -60.44
CA ASP A 244 -2.60 45.20 -60.91
C ASP A 244 -2.13 44.65 -62.27
N GLY A 245 -2.80 43.61 -62.80
CA GLY A 245 -2.48 42.97 -64.07
C GLY A 245 -1.20 42.11 -64.06
N LYS A 246 -0.65 41.78 -62.88
CA LYS A 246 0.63 41.05 -62.73
C LYS A 246 0.57 39.91 -61.72
N THR A 247 -0.11 40.09 -60.59
CA THR A 247 -0.23 39.08 -59.53
C THR A 247 -1.46 38.20 -59.71
N CYS A 248 -1.45 37.02 -59.10
CA CYS A 248 -2.49 35.99 -59.21
C CYS A 248 -2.95 35.59 -57.81
N VAL A 249 -4.25 35.68 -57.52
CA VAL A 249 -4.82 35.43 -56.18
C VAL A 249 -5.47 34.06 -56.05
N GLU A 250 -5.31 33.48 -54.86
CA GLU A 250 -5.99 32.26 -54.39
C GLU A 250 -7.44 32.51 -53.96
N THR A 251 -8.24 31.45 -53.88
CA THR A 251 -9.62 31.45 -53.33
C THR A 251 -9.84 30.16 -52.53
N CYS A 252 -10.76 30.15 -51.54
CA CYS A 252 -11.04 28.94 -50.76
C CYS A 252 -11.58 27.77 -51.60
N ALA A 253 -12.14 28.05 -52.78
CA ALA A 253 -12.57 27.05 -53.76
C ALA A 253 -11.41 26.19 -54.33
N VAL A 254 -10.16 26.58 -54.10
CA VAL A 254 -8.96 25.88 -54.57
C VAL A 254 -8.01 25.62 -53.39
N ASN A 255 -7.64 24.36 -53.19
CA ASN A 255 -6.66 23.91 -52.17
C ASN A 255 -6.89 24.52 -50.77
N ASN A 256 -8.16 24.70 -50.37
CA ASN A 256 -8.56 25.36 -49.13
C ASN A 256 -7.89 26.73 -48.91
N GLY A 257 -7.56 27.47 -49.99
CA GLY A 257 -6.84 28.73 -49.95
C GLY A 257 -5.44 28.67 -49.30
N GLY A 258 -4.84 27.48 -49.23
CA GLY A 258 -3.62 27.24 -48.48
C GLY A 258 -3.79 27.25 -46.95
N CYS A 259 -5.02 27.12 -46.43
CA CYS A 259 -5.28 26.98 -45.00
C CYS A 259 -5.12 25.53 -44.53
N ASP A 260 -4.39 25.35 -43.43
CA ASP A 260 -4.14 24.07 -42.74
C ASP A 260 -5.41 23.45 -42.11
N SER A 261 -6.45 24.26 -41.86
CA SER A 261 -7.74 23.78 -41.35
C SER A 261 -8.94 24.45 -42.03
N THR A 262 -9.36 25.65 -41.60
CA THR A 262 -10.62 26.26 -42.05
C THR A 262 -10.38 27.54 -42.82
N CYS A 263 -10.88 27.61 -44.06
CA CYS A 263 -10.73 28.76 -44.97
C CYS A 263 -11.97 29.65 -45.05
N HIS A 264 -11.76 30.97 -45.13
CA HIS A 264 -12.80 31.97 -45.42
C HIS A 264 -12.31 32.97 -46.48
N ASP A 265 -13.09 33.16 -47.55
CA ASP A 265 -12.81 34.18 -48.57
C ASP A 265 -13.05 35.59 -48.01
N SER A 266 -12.18 36.54 -48.36
CA SER A 266 -12.26 37.94 -47.95
C SER A 266 -11.87 38.87 -49.10
N VAL A 267 -12.24 40.15 -49.00
CA VAL A 267 -11.89 41.21 -49.97
C VAL A 267 -10.38 41.50 -50.07
N THR A 268 -9.56 40.88 -49.23
CA THR A 268 -8.09 40.95 -49.24
C THR A 268 -7.44 39.58 -49.48
N GLY A 269 -8.16 38.63 -50.11
CA GLY A 269 -7.73 37.24 -50.28
C GLY A 269 -8.24 36.32 -49.17
N VAL A 270 -7.52 35.21 -48.93
CA VAL A 270 -7.92 34.16 -48.00
C VAL A 270 -7.64 34.51 -46.53
N ARG A 271 -8.54 34.10 -45.63
CA ARG A 271 -8.35 34.12 -44.17
C ARG A 271 -8.53 32.72 -43.58
N CYS A 272 -7.51 32.23 -42.87
CA CYS A 272 -7.57 30.93 -42.20
C CYS A 272 -8.02 31.03 -40.73
N SER A 273 -8.52 29.92 -40.19
CA SER A 273 -8.74 29.71 -38.75
C SER A 273 -8.47 28.25 -38.35
N CYS A 274 -8.10 28.06 -37.08
CA CYS A 274 -7.67 26.78 -36.51
C CYS A 274 -8.71 26.16 -35.57
N PRO A 275 -8.66 24.83 -35.33
CA PRO A 275 -9.48 24.18 -34.32
C PRO A 275 -9.15 24.64 -32.89
N VAL A 276 -10.03 24.30 -31.95
CA VAL A 276 -9.74 24.41 -30.50
C VAL A 276 -8.52 23.52 -30.17
N GLY A 277 -7.61 23.99 -29.31
CA GLY A 277 -6.32 23.35 -29.03
C GLY A 277 -5.17 23.85 -29.91
N PHE A 278 -5.43 24.73 -30.90
CA PHE A 278 -4.42 25.24 -31.83
C PHE A 278 -4.42 26.77 -31.93
N THR A 279 -3.25 27.33 -32.24
CA THR A 279 -2.99 28.74 -32.52
C THR A 279 -2.50 28.93 -33.95
N LEU A 280 -3.03 29.94 -34.64
CA LEU A 280 -2.57 30.28 -36.00
C LEU A 280 -1.18 30.93 -35.94
N LEU A 281 -0.25 30.44 -36.75
CA LEU A 281 1.13 30.95 -36.82
C LEU A 281 1.22 32.33 -37.51
N PRO A 282 2.37 33.03 -37.42
CA PRO A 282 2.57 34.34 -38.05
C PRO A 282 2.39 34.35 -39.58
N ASP A 283 2.50 33.19 -40.24
CA ASP A 283 2.17 32.96 -41.65
C ASP A 283 0.68 33.18 -41.98
N ARG A 284 -0.19 33.14 -40.96
CA ARG A 284 -1.67 33.19 -41.05
C ARG A 284 -2.31 32.05 -41.85
N LYS A 285 -1.58 30.94 -42.06
CA LYS A 285 -2.03 29.74 -42.79
C LYS A 285 -1.94 28.44 -41.96
N THR A 286 -0.92 28.30 -41.12
CA THR A 286 -0.56 27.05 -40.41
C THR A 286 -1.07 27.04 -38.96
N CYS A 287 -1.55 25.89 -38.46
CA CYS A 287 -2.05 25.73 -37.10
C CYS A 287 -1.02 25.03 -36.21
N LYS A 288 -0.51 25.76 -35.21
CA LYS A 288 0.39 25.23 -34.19
C LYS A 288 -0.34 24.86 -32.91
N ASP A 289 -0.12 23.64 -32.46
CA ASP A 289 -0.52 23.08 -31.17
C ASP A 289 -0.24 24.00 -29.96
N ILE A 290 -1.18 24.08 -29.02
CA ILE A 290 -1.05 24.84 -27.78
C ILE A 290 -0.50 23.93 -26.68
N ASP A 291 0.76 24.15 -26.27
CA ASP A 291 1.36 23.46 -25.13
C ASP A 291 0.75 23.95 -23.80
N GLU A 292 -0.41 23.40 -23.43
CA GLU A 292 -1.18 23.76 -22.24
C GLU A 292 -0.46 23.38 -20.95
N CYS A 293 0.43 22.38 -20.99
CA CYS A 293 1.25 21.97 -19.86
C CYS A 293 2.20 23.09 -19.39
N ARG A 294 2.63 24.01 -20.26
CA ARG A 294 3.47 25.17 -19.88
C ARG A 294 2.83 26.12 -18.88
N LEU A 295 1.50 26.22 -18.84
CA LEU A 295 0.81 27.14 -17.94
C LEU A 295 0.17 26.36 -16.80
N ASN A 296 0.74 26.49 -15.60
CA ASN A 296 0.23 25.85 -14.38
C ASN A 296 0.02 24.33 -14.52
N ASN A 297 0.93 23.64 -15.25
CA ASN A 297 0.88 22.18 -15.48
C ASN A 297 -0.45 21.72 -16.13
N GLY A 298 -1.08 22.54 -17.00
CA GLY A 298 -2.43 22.30 -17.53
C GLY A 298 -3.57 22.36 -16.50
N GLY A 299 -3.25 22.61 -15.22
CA GLY A 299 -4.13 22.33 -14.09
C GLY A 299 -4.17 20.84 -13.67
N CYS A 300 -3.19 20.04 -14.09
CA CYS A 300 -2.92 18.71 -13.57
C CYS A 300 -2.23 18.78 -12.20
N ASP A 301 -2.65 17.92 -11.28
CA ASP A 301 -2.18 17.87 -9.88
C ASP A 301 -0.79 17.22 -9.75
N HIS A 302 -0.44 16.27 -10.63
CA HIS A 302 0.84 15.55 -10.58
C HIS A 302 1.71 15.70 -11.83
N VAL A 303 1.25 15.24 -13.00
CA VAL A 303 2.01 15.25 -14.25
C VAL A 303 1.06 15.63 -15.40
N CYS A 304 1.54 16.47 -16.30
CA CYS A 304 0.86 16.85 -17.55
C CYS A 304 1.68 16.32 -18.74
N ARG A 305 1.03 15.65 -19.69
CA ARG A 305 1.60 15.27 -20.99
C ARG A 305 0.85 16.05 -22.07
N ASN A 306 1.59 16.79 -22.89
CA ASN A 306 1.00 17.53 -24.00
C ASN A 306 0.80 16.58 -25.19
N THR A 307 -0.33 16.70 -25.89
CA THR A 307 -0.67 15.92 -27.08
C THR A 307 -1.10 16.88 -28.20
N VAL A 308 -1.30 16.39 -29.42
CA VAL A 308 -1.61 17.27 -30.55
C VAL A 308 -3.08 17.71 -30.49
N GLY A 309 -3.31 18.96 -30.08
CA GLY A 309 -4.62 19.58 -29.94
C GLY A 309 -5.27 19.47 -28.55
N SER A 310 -4.56 18.96 -27.55
CA SER A 310 -5.03 18.83 -26.15
C SER A 310 -3.87 18.41 -25.23
N PHE A 311 -4.05 18.51 -23.92
CA PHE A 311 -3.21 17.85 -22.93
C PHE A 311 -3.96 16.73 -22.19
N GLU A 312 -3.21 15.90 -21.47
CA GLU A 312 -3.72 14.88 -20.56
C GLU A 312 -2.96 14.90 -19.22
N CYS A 313 -3.63 14.51 -18.14
CA CYS A 313 -3.05 14.44 -16.80
C CYS A 313 -2.77 12.99 -16.39
N SER A 314 -1.64 12.75 -15.74
CA SER A 314 -1.29 11.46 -15.15
C SER A 314 -0.83 11.60 -13.69
N CYS A 315 -0.96 10.50 -12.94
CA CYS A 315 -0.64 10.47 -11.51
C CYS A 315 0.67 9.74 -11.23
N LYS A 316 1.39 10.20 -10.20
CA LYS A 316 2.53 9.49 -9.64
C LYS A 316 2.08 8.15 -9.04
N LYS A 317 2.98 7.17 -9.00
CA LYS A 317 2.72 5.85 -8.40
C LYS A 317 2.17 5.97 -6.97
N GLY A 318 1.18 5.14 -6.63
CA GLY A 318 0.43 5.20 -5.37
C GLY A 318 -0.80 6.11 -5.42
N TYR A 319 -1.06 6.78 -6.55
CA TYR A 319 -2.21 7.65 -6.74
C TYR A 319 -2.96 7.30 -8.04
N LYS A 320 -4.29 7.42 -8.00
CA LYS A 320 -5.22 7.24 -9.13
C LYS A 320 -5.78 8.59 -9.59
N LEU A 321 -6.06 8.73 -10.88
CA LEU A 321 -6.68 9.93 -11.42
C LEU A 321 -8.20 9.95 -11.09
N LEU A 322 -8.70 11.09 -10.61
CA LEU A 322 -10.12 11.28 -10.30
C LEU A 322 -10.94 11.55 -11.57
N THR A 323 -12.27 11.45 -11.47
CA THR A 323 -13.22 11.66 -12.58
C THR A 323 -13.32 13.11 -13.08
N ASN A 324 -12.41 13.99 -12.66
CA ASN A 324 -12.20 15.32 -13.24
C ASN A 324 -10.98 15.37 -14.17
N GLU A 325 -10.31 14.22 -14.39
CA GLU A 325 -9.16 14.03 -15.29
C GLU A 325 -7.99 14.97 -14.99
N ARG A 326 -7.87 15.43 -13.72
CA ARG A 326 -6.88 16.43 -13.28
C ARG A 326 -6.30 16.19 -11.89
N THR A 327 -7.12 15.79 -10.92
CA THR A 327 -6.71 15.62 -9.52
C THR A 327 -6.35 14.17 -9.22
N CYS A 328 -5.29 13.94 -8.46
CA CYS A 328 -4.84 12.62 -8.06
C CYS A 328 -5.33 12.29 -6.64
N GLN A 329 -6.01 11.17 -6.48
CA GLN A 329 -6.36 10.64 -5.16
C GLN A 329 -5.38 9.54 -4.77
N ASP A 330 -4.96 9.54 -3.51
CA ASP A 330 -4.25 8.44 -2.87
C ASP A 330 -4.99 7.10 -3.04
N ILE A 331 -4.22 6.01 -3.24
CA ILE A 331 -4.75 4.65 -3.31
C ILE A 331 -4.61 4.02 -1.93
N ASP A 332 -5.64 4.12 -1.10
CA ASP A 332 -5.68 3.49 0.23
C ASP A 332 -5.66 1.96 0.11
N GLU A 333 -4.45 1.39 0.10
CA GLU A 333 -4.23 -0.06 0.02
C GLU A 333 -4.71 -0.78 1.29
N CYS A 334 -4.72 -0.09 2.44
CA CYS A 334 -5.23 -0.61 3.70
C CYS A 334 -6.77 -0.76 3.73
N SER A 335 -7.48 -0.15 2.78
CA SER A 335 -8.92 -0.41 2.58
C SER A 335 -9.22 -1.79 1.98
N PHE A 336 -8.20 -2.58 1.62
CA PHE A 336 -8.34 -3.90 1.01
C PHE A 336 -8.12 -5.06 1.99
N ASP A 337 -8.92 -6.10 1.81
CA ASP A 337 -8.89 -7.32 2.63
C ASP A 337 -7.59 -8.11 2.36
N ARG A 338 -6.80 -8.37 3.42
CA ARG A 338 -5.42 -8.93 3.39
C ARG A 338 -4.32 -8.03 2.80
N ALA A 339 -4.38 -6.71 2.98
CA ALA A 339 -3.26 -5.81 2.62
C ALA A 339 -1.95 -6.08 3.42
N CYS A 340 -2.08 -6.51 4.67
CA CYS A 340 -1.01 -6.93 5.57
C CYS A 340 -1.48 -8.13 6.41
N ASP A 341 -0.57 -8.95 6.95
CA ASP A 341 -0.90 -10.04 7.90
C ASP A 341 -1.48 -9.55 9.24
N HIS A 342 -1.07 -8.35 9.67
CA HIS A 342 -1.41 -7.79 10.99
C HIS A 342 -2.07 -6.40 10.87
N PHE A 343 -1.31 -5.32 11.09
CA PHE A 343 -1.83 -3.96 10.98
C PHE A 343 -1.34 -3.30 9.69
N CYS A 344 -2.21 -2.49 9.08
CA CYS A 344 -1.90 -1.67 7.91
C CYS A 344 -2.09 -0.20 8.29
N VAL A 345 -1.15 0.66 7.89
CA VAL A 345 -1.20 2.12 8.04
C VAL A 345 -1.03 2.74 6.67
N ASN A 346 -2.08 3.40 6.16
CA ASN A 346 -2.02 4.07 4.87
C ASN A 346 -1.28 5.43 4.99
N SER A 347 -0.56 5.83 3.94
CA SER A 347 0.07 7.14 3.82
C SER A 347 0.11 7.58 2.35
N ALA A 348 0.21 8.90 2.10
CA ALA A 348 0.01 9.45 0.76
C ALA A 348 1.02 8.90 -0.28
N GLY A 349 0.56 7.99 -1.13
CA GLY A 349 1.33 7.30 -2.16
C GLY A 349 1.94 5.95 -1.76
N SER A 350 1.72 5.46 -0.53
CA SER A 350 2.18 4.14 -0.08
C SER A 350 1.65 3.72 1.31
N PHE A 351 1.30 2.45 1.46
CA PHE A 351 1.05 1.82 2.77
C PHE A 351 2.29 1.31 3.53
N GLN A 352 2.14 1.20 4.85
CA GLN A 352 3.09 0.59 5.80
C GLN A 352 2.41 -0.56 6.56
N CYS A 353 3.00 -1.76 6.53
CA CYS A 353 2.58 -2.86 7.39
C CYS A 353 3.30 -2.85 8.75
N LEU A 354 2.57 -3.18 9.82
CA LEU A 354 3.06 -3.25 11.19
C LEU A 354 2.68 -4.59 11.83
N CYS A 355 3.67 -5.28 12.39
CA CYS A 355 3.48 -6.58 13.02
C CYS A 355 3.15 -6.49 14.51
N ASN A 356 2.46 -7.52 15.02
CA ASN A 356 2.28 -7.73 16.45
C ASN A 356 3.62 -7.84 17.19
N LYS A 357 3.65 -7.50 18.49
CA LYS A 357 4.83 -7.72 19.33
C LYS A 357 5.18 -9.21 19.35
N GLY A 358 6.46 -9.54 19.16
CA GLY A 358 6.95 -10.91 18.98
C GLY A 358 7.06 -11.35 17.51
N TYR A 359 6.62 -10.50 16.57
CA TYR A 359 6.68 -10.75 15.13
C TYR A 359 7.51 -9.67 14.43
N VAL A 360 8.17 -10.03 13.34
CA VAL A 360 8.95 -9.13 12.47
C VAL A 360 8.41 -9.16 11.04
N LEU A 361 8.44 -8.02 10.37
CA LEU A 361 8.04 -7.90 8.98
C LEU A 361 9.10 -8.54 8.06
N TYR A 362 8.68 -9.41 7.15
CA TYR A 362 9.51 -9.92 6.06
C TYR A 362 8.82 -9.65 4.71
N GLY A 363 9.62 -9.38 3.67
CA GLY A 363 9.10 -8.78 2.44
C GLY A 363 8.48 -7.41 2.70
N LEU A 364 7.23 -7.20 2.27
CA LEU A 364 6.49 -5.94 2.41
C LEU A 364 5.22 -6.03 3.29
N ALA A 365 4.58 -7.21 3.34
CA ALA A 365 3.25 -7.38 3.94
C ALA A 365 3.15 -8.47 5.01
N HIS A 366 4.16 -9.33 5.12
CA HIS A 366 4.09 -10.60 5.83
C HIS A 366 4.78 -10.52 7.20
N CYS A 367 4.16 -11.07 8.24
CA CYS A 367 4.63 -10.95 9.62
C CYS A 367 5.00 -12.31 10.21
N GLY A 368 6.29 -12.59 10.25
CA GLY A 368 6.82 -13.85 10.74
C GLY A 368 7.13 -13.81 12.24
N ASP A 369 6.95 -14.94 12.90
CA ASP A 369 7.32 -15.17 14.30
C ASP A 369 8.83 -14.98 14.50
N ILE A 370 9.25 -14.21 15.52
CA ILE A 370 10.67 -14.03 15.85
C ILE A 370 11.09 -15.20 16.75
N ASP A 371 11.87 -16.14 16.22
CA ASP A 371 12.48 -17.19 17.04
C ASP A 371 13.61 -16.61 17.93
N GLU A 372 13.20 -16.11 19.08
CA GLU A 372 14.10 -15.55 20.09
C GLU A 372 15.04 -16.61 20.67
N CYS A 373 14.74 -17.91 20.53
CA CYS A 373 15.64 -18.99 20.94
C CYS A 373 16.88 -19.13 20.05
N SER A 374 16.88 -18.59 18.83
CA SER A 374 18.10 -18.45 18.02
C SER A 374 18.87 -17.16 18.34
N ILE A 375 18.20 -16.14 18.90
CA ILE A 375 18.82 -14.89 19.39
C ILE A 375 19.47 -15.14 20.76
N ASN A 376 20.74 -15.60 20.76
CA ASN A 376 21.50 -15.90 21.98
C ASN A 376 20.73 -16.79 22.98
N ARG A 377 20.03 -17.81 22.48
CA ARG A 377 19.21 -18.75 23.28
C ARG A 377 18.04 -18.10 24.05
N GLY A 378 17.51 -16.96 23.59
CA GLY A 378 16.57 -16.10 24.33
C GLY A 378 17.19 -15.46 25.59
N GLY A 379 18.50 -15.64 25.79
CA GLY A 379 19.16 -15.48 27.09
C GLY A 379 18.74 -16.53 28.13
N CYS A 380 18.12 -17.64 27.76
CA CYS A 380 17.78 -18.69 28.72
C CYS A 380 19.05 -19.35 29.29
N LYS A 381 19.12 -19.52 30.62
CA LYS A 381 20.28 -20.17 31.28
C LYS A 381 20.48 -21.62 30.82
N HIS A 382 19.39 -22.33 30.53
CA HIS A 382 19.41 -23.71 30.08
C HIS A 382 18.62 -23.89 28.77
N GLY A 383 17.45 -24.54 28.78
CA GLY A 383 16.66 -24.72 27.56
C GLY A 383 15.88 -23.46 27.18
N CYS A 384 15.54 -23.35 25.89
CA CYS A 384 14.64 -22.35 25.33
C CYS A 384 13.67 -23.10 24.39
N ILE A 385 12.40 -22.73 24.41
CA ILE A 385 11.37 -23.24 23.50
C ILE A 385 10.67 -22.02 22.88
N ASN A 386 10.72 -21.91 21.56
CA ASN A 386 10.01 -20.85 20.85
C ASN A 386 8.51 -21.16 20.75
N THR A 387 7.65 -20.14 20.82
CA THR A 387 6.20 -20.23 20.62
C THR A 387 5.70 -18.99 19.90
N LEU A 388 4.52 -19.06 19.27
CA LEU A 388 4.05 -17.97 18.41
C LEU A 388 3.86 -16.64 19.18
N GLY A 389 4.75 -15.69 18.91
CA GLY A 389 4.83 -14.36 19.52
C GLY A 389 5.60 -14.27 20.84
N SER A 390 6.24 -15.35 21.32
CA SER A 390 7.03 -15.39 22.58
C SER A 390 7.76 -16.72 22.78
N TYR A 391 8.90 -16.70 23.47
CA TYR A 391 9.61 -17.89 23.97
C TYR A 391 9.31 -18.22 25.44
N GLU A 392 9.57 -19.47 25.84
CA GLU A 392 9.66 -19.91 27.24
C GLU A 392 11.01 -20.61 27.52
N CYS A 393 11.69 -20.18 28.59
CA CYS A 393 12.91 -20.82 29.06
C CYS A 393 12.60 -22.04 29.95
N THR A 394 13.34 -23.13 29.75
CA THR A 394 13.16 -24.39 30.49
C THR A 394 14.39 -24.76 31.33
N CYS A 395 14.15 -25.37 32.49
CA CYS A 395 15.19 -25.71 33.46
C CYS A 395 15.39 -27.23 33.57
N PRO A 396 16.61 -27.70 33.90
CA PRO A 396 16.90 -29.12 34.13
C PRO A 396 16.20 -29.65 35.40
N PRO A 397 16.07 -30.97 35.56
CA PRO A 397 15.47 -31.58 36.75
C PRO A 397 16.13 -31.09 38.05
N GLY A 398 15.30 -30.83 39.09
CA GLY A 398 15.76 -30.27 40.37
C GLY A 398 15.92 -28.75 40.41
N TYR A 399 15.89 -28.08 39.24
CA TYR A 399 15.97 -26.63 39.12
C TYR A 399 14.62 -26.03 38.76
N LYS A 400 14.47 -24.72 39.00
CA LYS A 400 13.25 -23.96 38.72
C LYS A 400 13.52 -22.66 37.99
N LEU A 401 12.58 -22.30 37.13
CA LEU A 401 12.58 -21.01 36.46
C LEU A 401 12.36 -19.89 37.47
N HIS A 402 13.25 -18.91 37.44
CA HIS A 402 13.28 -17.75 38.31
C HIS A 402 12.18 -16.75 37.95
N TRP A 403 11.90 -15.77 38.83
CA TRP A 403 10.82 -14.80 38.59
C TRP A 403 11.05 -13.93 37.33
N ASN A 404 12.30 -13.81 36.89
CA ASN A 404 12.68 -13.12 35.65
C ASN A 404 12.43 -13.93 34.36
N LYS A 405 11.86 -15.14 34.48
CA LYS A 405 11.55 -16.08 33.38
C LYS A 405 12.73 -16.56 32.52
N LYS A 406 13.99 -16.25 32.88
CA LYS A 406 15.17 -16.66 32.07
C LYS A 406 16.23 -17.47 32.83
N ASP A 407 16.39 -17.19 34.11
CA ASP A 407 17.38 -17.89 34.95
C ASP A 407 16.78 -19.13 35.62
N CYS A 408 17.63 -20.12 35.93
CA CYS A 408 17.25 -21.30 36.71
C CYS A 408 17.96 -21.33 38.05
N PHE A 409 17.20 -21.30 39.15
CA PHE A 409 17.69 -21.46 40.52
C PHE A 409 17.50 -22.92 40.99
N GLU A 410 18.35 -23.36 41.92
CA GLU A 410 18.30 -24.72 42.47
C GLU A 410 17.23 -24.83 43.57
N LEU A 411 16.58 -26.00 43.69
CA LEU A 411 15.76 -26.33 44.85
C LEU A 411 16.65 -26.68 46.05
N VAL A 412 17.26 -25.65 46.66
CA VAL A 412 18.15 -25.79 47.82
C VAL A 412 17.43 -26.51 48.96
N LYS A 413 18.02 -27.62 49.42
CA LYS A 413 17.62 -28.30 50.68
C LYS A 413 17.74 -27.30 51.81
N CYS A 414 16.60 -26.96 52.43
CA CYS A 414 16.48 -25.74 53.21
C CYS A 414 17.43 -25.71 54.43
N PRO A 415 18.25 -24.66 54.60
CA PRO A 415 18.88 -24.35 55.87
C PRO A 415 17.82 -24.20 56.98
N PRO A 416 18.08 -24.65 58.21
CA PRO A 416 17.10 -24.61 59.29
C PRO A 416 16.89 -23.18 59.81
N GLY A 417 15.93 -22.44 59.24
CA GLY A 417 15.60 -21.08 59.70
C GLY A 417 14.35 -20.42 59.11
N LEU A 418 14.07 -20.55 57.81
CA LEU A 418 12.96 -19.80 57.19
C LEU A 418 11.58 -20.32 57.63
N VAL A 419 10.86 -19.49 58.39
CA VAL A 419 9.49 -19.76 58.83
C VAL A 419 8.52 -19.51 57.66
N THR A 420 7.98 -20.57 57.08
CA THR A 420 6.89 -20.47 56.10
C THR A 420 5.63 -19.87 56.76
N PRO A 421 4.85 -19.03 56.04
CA PRO A 421 3.67 -18.37 56.61
C PRO A 421 2.51 -19.37 56.79
N LYS A 422 2.39 -19.93 58.00
CA LYS A 422 1.36 -20.92 58.35
C LYS A 422 0.14 -20.23 58.96
N ALA A 423 -1.05 -20.60 58.49
CA ALA A 423 -2.29 -20.24 59.15
C ALA A 423 -2.39 -21.00 60.49
N THR A 424 -2.98 -20.38 61.51
CA THR A 424 -3.11 -21.00 62.83
C THR A 424 -4.56 -21.01 63.27
N LEU A 425 -5.12 -22.20 63.46
CA LEU A 425 -6.44 -22.36 64.09
C LEU A 425 -6.24 -22.60 65.59
N THR A 426 -6.66 -21.63 66.39
CA THR A 426 -6.65 -21.71 67.86
C THR A 426 -8.08 -21.96 68.35
N CYS A 427 -8.26 -22.83 69.36
CA CYS A 427 -9.56 -23.11 69.96
C CYS A 427 -9.42 -23.22 71.48
N SER A 428 -10.11 -22.36 72.22
CA SER A 428 -10.15 -22.33 73.68
C SER A 428 -11.50 -22.78 74.23
N LYS A 429 -11.50 -23.33 75.45
CA LYS A 429 -12.68 -23.85 76.14
C LYS A 429 -12.89 -23.10 77.45
N THR A 430 -13.77 -22.11 77.43
CA THR A 430 -14.15 -21.32 78.62
C THR A 430 -15.42 -21.93 79.23
N GLY A 431 -15.26 -22.85 80.18
CA GLY A 431 -16.37 -23.58 80.81
C GLY A 431 -17.14 -24.47 79.82
N LYS A 432 -18.46 -24.27 79.72
CA LYS A 432 -19.32 -25.00 78.75
C LYS A 432 -19.23 -24.45 77.31
N LYS A 433 -18.65 -23.25 77.11
CA LYS A 433 -18.54 -22.55 75.82
C LYS A 433 -17.16 -22.77 75.18
N GLU A 434 -17.11 -22.98 73.87
CA GLU A 434 -15.87 -23.07 73.08
C GLU A 434 -15.79 -21.89 72.11
N SER A 435 -14.58 -21.35 71.93
CA SER A 435 -14.32 -20.22 71.04
C SER A 435 -13.07 -20.53 70.22
N CYS A 436 -13.18 -20.39 68.90
CA CYS A 436 -12.08 -20.63 67.97
C CYS A 436 -11.77 -19.37 67.17
N SER A 437 -10.50 -19.12 66.86
CA SER A 437 -10.09 -18.09 65.92
C SER A 437 -9.10 -18.63 64.89
N LEU A 438 -9.33 -18.24 63.63
CA LEU A 438 -8.43 -18.52 62.51
C LEU A 438 -7.51 -17.32 62.30
N THR A 439 -6.21 -17.48 62.49
CA THR A 439 -5.23 -16.39 62.33
C THR A 439 -4.42 -16.58 61.05
N CYS A 440 -4.35 -15.54 60.23
CA CYS A 440 -3.62 -15.48 58.96
C CYS A 440 -2.53 -14.40 59.04
N ALA A 441 -1.26 -14.81 58.95
CA ALA A 441 -0.11 -13.91 59.15
C ALA A 441 0.29 -13.16 57.86
N SER A 442 0.24 -13.83 56.71
CA SER A 442 0.38 -13.25 55.36
C SER A 442 -0.32 -14.14 54.32
N LYS A 443 -0.33 -13.75 53.04
CA LYS A 443 -1.04 -14.45 51.95
C LYS A 443 -2.51 -14.74 52.26
N ALA A 444 -3.20 -13.72 52.77
CA ALA A 444 -4.64 -13.75 53.07
C ALA A 444 -5.43 -13.14 51.90
N TYR A 445 -5.76 -13.98 50.91
CA TYR A 445 -6.53 -13.56 49.73
C TYR A 445 -8.03 -13.48 50.06
N TYR A 446 -8.61 -12.31 49.86
CA TYR A 446 -10.06 -12.10 49.87
C TYR A 446 -10.61 -12.09 48.45
N LEU A 447 -11.77 -12.73 48.27
CA LEU A 447 -12.57 -12.67 47.06
C LEU A 447 -14.01 -12.33 47.45
N ALA A 448 -14.46 -11.14 47.06
CA ALA A 448 -15.88 -10.81 47.05
C ALA A 448 -16.59 -11.67 46.00
N GLY A 449 -17.72 -12.29 46.39
CA GLY A 449 -18.59 -13.02 45.47
C GLY A 449 -19.75 -12.14 45.01
N THR A 450 -20.96 -12.70 45.06
CA THR A 450 -22.19 -11.89 44.97
C THR A 450 -22.39 -11.06 46.23
N ASN A 451 -23.35 -10.11 46.26
CA ASN A 451 -23.66 -9.25 47.42
C ASN A 451 -23.98 -9.99 48.75
N ASN A 452 -24.01 -11.32 48.76
CA ASN A 452 -24.27 -12.19 49.90
C ASN A 452 -23.28 -13.38 50.00
N SER A 453 -22.14 -13.37 49.28
CA SER A 453 -21.12 -14.44 49.35
C SER A 453 -19.68 -13.90 49.25
N TYR A 454 -18.73 -14.60 49.88
CA TYR A 454 -17.31 -14.29 49.83
C TYR A 454 -16.43 -15.52 50.12
N SER A 455 -15.14 -15.44 49.81
CA SER A 455 -14.13 -16.35 50.37
C SER A 455 -12.89 -15.62 50.91
N VAL A 456 -12.26 -16.25 51.90
CA VAL A 456 -11.00 -15.86 52.53
C VAL A 456 -10.11 -17.10 52.51
N SER A 457 -8.99 -17.04 51.81
CA SER A 457 -8.00 -18.13 51.81
C SER A 457 -6.65 -17.64 52.33
N CYS A 458 -6.00 -18.48 53.14
CA CYS A 458 -4.78 -18.13 53.88
C CYS A 458 -3.73 -19.23 53.73
N GLY A 459 -2.48 -18.85 53.48
CA GLY A 459 -1.36 -19.77 53.24
C GLY A 459 -1.26 -20.21 51.78
N ILE A 460 -0.55 -21.32 51.53
CA ILE A 460 -0.33 -21.86 50.17
C ILE A 460 -0.81 -23.32 50.13
N PRO A 461 -1.73 -23.70 49.22
CA PRO A 461 -2.23 -25.07 49.14
C PRO A 461 -1.12 -26.04 48.71
N ILE A 462 -1.10 -27.23 49.31
CA ILE A 462 -0.07 -28.22 49.03
C ILE A 462 -0.43 -28.96 47.75
N LEU A 463 0.36 -28.77 46.70
CA LEU A 463 0.21 -29.46 45.42
C LEU A 463 0.50 -30.96 45.57
N THR A 464 -0.55 -31.77 45.45
CA THR A 464 -0.47 -33.23 45.43
C THR A 464 -0.58 -33.72 43.99
N GLY A 465 0.53 -34.18 43.42
CA GLY A 465 0.52 -34.82 42.10
C GLY A 465 -0.35 -36.09 42.09
N LYS A 466 -1.20 -36.23 41.07
CA LYS A 466 -1.67 -37.54 40.63
C LYS A 466 -0.58 -38.20 39.79
N PRO A 467 -0.49 -39.54 39.72
CA PRO A 467 0.33 -40.20 38.70
C PRO A 467 -0.13 -39.77 37.29
N PRO A 468 0.79 -39.52 36.35
CA PRO A 468 0.44 -38.87 35.09
C PRO A 468 -0.20 -39.81 34.08
N ALA A 469 -1.43 -39.49 33.67
CA ALA A 469 -1.83 -39.67 32.28
C ALA A 469 -1.32 -38.45 31.51
N ARG A 470 -0.54 -38.66 30.44
CA ARG A 470 0.33 -37.66 29.78
C ARG A 470 -0.38 -36.34 29.40
N ILE A 471 -0.25 -35.30 30.22
CA ILE A 471 -0.42 -33.89 29.84
C ILE A 471 0.61 -33.07 30.65
N ASN A 472 1.48 -32.31 29.97
CA ASN A 472 2.54 -31.54 30.61
C ASN A 472 2.12 -30.08 30.85
N SER A 473 2.04 -29.66 32.11
CA SER A 473 1.90 -28.24 32.52
C SER A 473 2.43 -28.10 33.95
N SER A 474 3.56 -27.42 34.15
CA SER A 474 4.37 -27.54 35.38
C SER A 474 4.53 -26.22 36.16
N ILE A 475 3.47 -25.83 36.89
CA ILE A 475 3.42 -24.56 37.64
C ILE A 475 3.56 -24.79 39.16
N ILE A 476 4.58 -24.15 39.76
CA ILE A 476 4.74 -23.80 41.19
C ILE A 476 4.67 -24.96 42.22
N GLN A 477 5.55 -25.97 42.11
CA GLN A 477 5.94 -26.78 43.30
C GLN A 477 6.80 -25.96 44.30
N GLY A 478 6.17 -25.25 45.24
CA GLY A 478 6.89 -24.52 46.30
C GLY A 478 7.58 -25.47 47.30
N CYS A 479 8.49 -24.95 48.14
CA CYS A 479 9.32 -25.71 49.10
C CYS A 479 8.47 -26.47 50.14
N ILE A 480 8.10 -27.72 49.83
CA ILE A 480 7.37 -28.62 50.71
C ILE A 480 7.89 -30.06 50.51
N GLU A 481 8.96 -30.43 51.23
CA GLU A 481 9.36 -31.84 51.40
C GLU A 481 8.46 -32.54 52.45
N THR A 482 7.15 -32.66 52.16
CA THR A 482 6.29 -33.56 52.93
C THR A 482 6.35 -34.97 52.34
N LEU A 483 7.15 -35.83 52.98
CA LEU A 483 7.27 -37.27 52.67
C LEU A 483 5.96 -38.08 52.86
N ALA A 484 4.89 -37.45 53.34
CA ALA A 484 3.53 -37.99 53.34
C ALA A 484 2.55 -36.99 52.69
N PRO A 485 1.52 -37.45 51.96
CA PRO A 485 0.50 -36.56 51.43
C PRO A 485 -0.24 -35.84 52.57
N PRO A 486 -0.56 -34.54 52.42
CA PRO A 486 -1.16 -33.71 53.46
C PRO A 486 -2.54 -34.22 53.89
N VAL A 487 -2.91 -33.88 55.13
CA VAL A 487 -4.27 -34.15 55.64
C VAL A 487 -5.19 -33.02 55.19
N LYS A 488 -5.85 -33.24 54.06
CA LYS A 488 -6.90 -32.34 53.54
C LYS A 488 -8.26 -32.75 54.13
N GLN A 489 -8.93 -31.84 54.83
CA GLN A 489 -10.22 -32.10 55.48
C GLN A 489 -11.18 -30.93 55.29
N LYS A 490 -12.30 -31.20 54.60
CA LYS A 490 -13.40 -30.26 54.38
C LYS A 490 -14.44 -30.38 55.50
N ALA A 491 -14.97 -29.24 55.95
CA ALA A 491 -16.08 -29.12 56.88
C ALA A 491 -17.08 -28.08 56.36
N SER A 492 -18.37 -28.24 56.63
CA SER A 492 -19.41 -27.32 56.16
C SER A 492 -20.52 -27.18 57.20
N PHE A 493 -20.88 -25.93 57.48
CA PHE A 493 -21.71 -25.50 58.60
C PHE A 493 -22.90 -24.69 58.05
N LYS A 494 -24.07 -24.80 58.67
CA LYS A 494 -25.29 -24.08 58.24
C LYS A 494 -25.83 -23.24 59.40
N ILE A 495 -25.81 -21.93 59.25
CA ILE A 495 -26.38 -20.96 60.20
C ILE A 495 -27.77 -20.55 59.67
N LYS A 496 -28.79 -20.71 60.50
CA LYS A 496 -30.16 -20.24 60.20
C LYS A 496 -30.29 -18.77 60.58
N ASN A 497 -31.02 -17.98 59.78
CA ASN A 497 -31.33 -16.57 60.02
C ASN A 497 -30.11 -15.62 60.09
N ALA A 498 -29.00 -15.99 59.45
CA ALA A 498 -27.81 -15.14 59.30
C ALA A 498 -27.51 -14.86 57.82
N LYS A 499 -26.82 -13.74 57.56
CA LYS A 499 -26.17 -13.42 56.29
C LYS A 499 -24.65 -13.55 56.44
N CYS A 500 -23.95 -13.81 55.34
CA CYS A 500 -22.51 -13.57 55.25
C CYS A 500 -22.21 -12.08 55.47
N HIS A 501 -21.25 -11.78 56.34
CA HIS A 501 -20.89 -10.42 56.77
C HIS A 501 -19.47 -10.48 57.33
N LEU A 502 -18.51 -9.78 56.71
CA LEU A 502 -17.08 -9.84 57.05
C LEU A 502 -16.56 -8.46 57.48
N HIS A 503 -17.15 -7.88 58.54
CA HIS A 503 -16.71 -6.58 59.05
C HIS A 503 -15.76 -6.71 60.25
N PRO A 504 -14.84 -5.73 60.43
CA PRO A 504 -14.04 -5.61 61.63
C PRO A 504 -14.92 -5.48 62.88
N LYS A 505 -14.50 -6.12 63.97
CA LYS A 505 -15.22 -6.08 65.23
C LYS A 505 -14.91 -4.81 66.02
N LEU A 506 -15.71 -3.77 65.80
CA LEU A 506 -15.68 -2.52 66.57
C LEU A 506 -15.92 -2.79 68.07
N THR A 507 -14.89 -2.62 68.89
CA THR A 507 -14.96 -2.78 70.34
C THR A 507 -15.55 -1.53 71.00
N GLY A 508 -16.88 -1.55 71.16
CA GLY A 508 -17.57 -0.64 72.08
C GLY A 508 -17.02 -0.73 73.51
N ARG A 509 -17.05 0.38 74.24
CA ARG A 509 -16.60 0.45 75.64
C ARG A 509 -17.60 -0.27 76.57
N THR A 510 -17.09 -0.84 77.67
CA THR A 510 -17.81 -1.59 78.73
C THR A 510 -18.45 -2.92 78.29
N GLU A 511 -18.37 -4.04 79.02
CA GLU A 511 -17.51 -4.43 80.18
C GLU A 511 -16.05 -4.71 79.70
N ASP A 512 -15.06 -5.21 80.45
CA ASP A 512 -14.85 -5.58 81.87
C ASP A 512 -13.49 -4.99 82.31
N ARG A 513 -13.17 -4.98 83.62
CA ARG A 513 -11.77 -4.81 84.08
C ARG A 513 -11.41 -5.53 85.38
N GLY A 514 -11.33 -6.87 85.36
CA GLY A 514 -10.17 -7.53 85.98
C GLY A 514 -10.36 -8.85 86.75
N ARG A 515 -9.39 -9.75 86.56
CA ARG A 515 -8.87 -10.68 87.58
C ARG A 515 -7.49 -11.22 87.18
N THR A 516 -6.46 -10.77 87.87
CA THR A 516 -5.16 -11.47 87.93
C THR A 516 -5.30 -12.74 88.75
N LEU A 517 -4.69 -13.84 88.30
CA LEU A 517 -4.51 -15.09 89.04
C LEU A 517 -3.14 -15.66 88.70
N GLY A 518 -2.46 -16.20 89.72
CA GLY A 518 -1.05 -16.61 89.64
C GLY A 518 -0.80 -17.95 88.94
N PRO A 519 0.45 -18.45 88.98
CA PRO A 519 0.84 -19.68 88.29
C PRO A 519 0.15 -20.92 88.90
N GLY A 520 -0.83 -21.45 88.18
CA GLY A 520 -1.51 -22.72 88.49
C GLY A 520 -1.71 -23.55 87.22
N GLY A 521 -1.52 -24.87 87.32
CA GLY A 521 -1.45 -25.77 86.17
C GLY A 521 -2.74 -25.81 85.33
N GLY A 522 -2.63 -25.46 84.04
CA GLY A 522 -3.76 -25.42 83.11
C GLY A 522 -3.31 -25.27 81.66
N GLN A 523 -2.58 -26.27 81.14
CA GLN A 523 -1.91 -26.21 79.84
C GLN A 523 -2.91 -25.93 78.68
N PRO A 524 -2.75 -24.84 77.92
CA PRO A 524 -3.67 -24.52 76.82
C PRO A 524 -3.68 -25.60 75.73
N CYS A 525 -4.87 -25.93 75.21
CA CYS A 525 -5.02 -26.86 74.10
C CYS A 525 -4.20 -26.40 72.88
N SER A 526 -3.25 -27.24 72.44
CA SER A 526 -2.18 -26.82 71.54
C SER A 526 -2.64 -26.42 70.14
N ASN A 527 -2.00 -25.36 69.62
CA ASN A 527 -2.30 -24.69 68.37
C ASN A 527 -2.25 -25.64 67.17
N CYS A 528 -3.26 -25.61 66.31
CA CYS A 528 -3.22 -26.31 65.03
C CYS A 528 -2.52 -25.42 63.98
N GLN A 529 -1.24 -25.72 63.70
CA GLN A 529 -0.55 -25.18 62.53
C GLN A 529 -1.10 -25.84 61.27
N VAL A 530 -1.73 -25.05 60.39
CA VAL A 530 -2.30 -25.48 59.11
C VAL A 530 -1.63 -24.72 57.97
N THR A 531 -1.24 -25.43 56.92
CA THR A 531 -0.46 -24.86 55.80
C THR A 531 -1.34 -24.10 54.81
N PHE A 532 -2.61 -24.52 54.68
CA PHE A 532 -3.61 -23.82 53.90
C PHE A 532 -4.97 -23.90 54.57
N VAL A 533 -5.71 -22.78 54.49
CA VAL A 533 -7.11 -22.70 54.91
C VAL A 533 -7.89 -21.93 53.85
N ASN A 534 -8.98 -22.50 53.35
CA ASN A 534 -9.96 -21.79 52.53
C ASN A 534 -11.31 -21.76 53.25
N LEU A 535 -11.77 -20.56 53.61
CA LEU A 535 -13.08 -20.29 54.17
C LEU A 535 -13.97 -19.69 53.07
N THR A 536 -15.14 -20.28 52.84
CA THR A 536 -16.16 -19.69 51.96
C THR A 536 -17.46 -19.48 52.73
N CYS A 537 -18.14 -18.38 52.44
CA CYS A 537 -19.46 -18.07 53.00
C CYS A 537 -20.45 -17.83 51.84
N ASP A 538 -21.57 -18.54 51.85
CA ASP A 538 -22.67 -18.39 50.89
C ASP A 538 -24.01 -18.21 51.63
N SER A 539 -24.71 -17.10 51.40
CA SER A 539 -26.02 -16.80 52.02
C SER A 539 -27.18 -17.05 51.05
N SER A 540 -27.44 -18.33 50.77
CA SER A 540 -28.54 -18.78 49.90
C SER A 540 -29.92 -18.16 50.20
N LYS A 541 -30.51 -17.52 49.20
CA LYS A 541 -31.95 -17.19 49.14
C LYS A 541 -32.69 -18.43 48.61
N LYS A 542 -33.80 -18.82 49.25
CA LYS A 542 -34.60 -19.97 48.78
C LYS A 542 -35.32 -19.59 47.48
N ALA A 543 -34.99 -20.24 46.36
CA ALA A 543 -35.67 -20.03 45.09
C ALA A 543 -37.17 -20.39 45.21
N LYS A 544 -38.04 -19.67 44.49
CA LYS A 544 -39.50 -19.90 44.47
C LYS A 544 -39.85 -21.15 43.67
N GLY A 545 -39.81 -22.32 44.31
CA GLY A 545 -40.57 -23.48 43.84
C GLY A 545 -42.06 -23.15 43.85
N ARG A 546 -42.81 -23.52 42.79
CA ARG A 546 -44.26 -23.32 42.76
C ARG A 546 -44.93 -24.23 43.81
N HIS A 547 -46.01 -23.74 44.43
CA HIS A 547 -46.87 -24.44 45.41
C HIS A 547 -46.25 -24.79 46.78
N ALA A 548 -46.04 -23.77 47.62
CA ALA A 548 -46.08 -23.91 49.09
C ALA A 548 -46.58 -22.60 49.74
N ARG A 549 -47.67 -22.66 50.54
CA ARG A 549 -48.44 -21.48 50.98
C ARG A 549 -48.10 -21.02 52.40
N ASN A 550 -46.86 -20.61 52.69
CA ASN A 550 -46.54 -19.83 53.89
C ASN A 550 -45.18 -19.08 53.82
N PRO A 551 -45.12 -17.74 53.92
CA PRO A 551 -43.89 -16.96 53.69
C PRO A 551 -43.07 -16.68 54.96
N SER A 552 -42.26 -17.64 55.43
CA SER A 552 -41.21 -17.34 56.41
C SER A 552 -39.86 -17.09 55.72
N ASN A 553 -39.38 -15.85 55.71
CA ASN A 553 -38.23 -15.39 54.92
C ASN A 553 -36.85 -15.79 55.52
N LYS A 554 -36.69 -17.07 55.85
CA LYS A 554 -35.56 -17.62 56.62
C LYS A 554 -34.38 -17.95 55.69
N GLY A 555 -33.47 -16.99 55.52
CA GLY A 555 -32.18 -17.21 54.86
C GLY A 555 -31.33 -18.25 55.61
N VAL A 556 -30.57 -19.04 54.84
CA VAL A 556 -29.62 -20.03 55.38
C VAL A 556 -28.24 -19.72 54.83
N THR A 557 -27.34 -19.31 55.72
CA THR A 557 -25.93 -19.09 55.41
C THR A 557 -25.15 -20.39 55.60
N ARG A 558 -24.33 -20.73 54.61
CA ARG A 558 -23.44 -21.89 54.59
C ARG A 558 -22.00 -21.41 54.65
N ILE A 559 -21.33 -21.69 55.77
CA ILE A 559 -19.88 -21.51 55.91
C ILE A 559 -19.22 -22.85 55.58
N THR A 560 -18.23 -22.86 54.70
CA THR A 560 -17.43 -24.05 54.39
C THR A 560 -15.97 -23.74 54.70
N LEU A 561 -15.29 -24.65 55.38
CA LEU A 561 -13.88 -24.55 55.71
C LEU A 561 -13.15 -25.76 55.13
N GLU A 562 -12.11 -25.51 54.35
CA GLU A 562 -11.17 -26.51 53.87
C GLU A 562 -9.85 -26.29 54.59
N LEU A 563 -9.39 -27.30 55.32
CA LEU A 563 -8.14 -27.29 56.08
C LEU A 563 -7.15 -28.24 55.42
N GLU A 564 -5.91 -27.79 55.23
CA GLU A 564 -4.77 -28.66 54.92
C GLU A 564 -3.77 -28.62 56.08
N ALA A 565 -3.46 -29.78 56.64
CA ALA A 565 -2.47 -29.96 57.70
C ALA A 565 -1.26 -30.76 57.20
N GLU A 566 -0.08 -30.25 57.55
CA GLU A 566 1.23 -30.82 57.27
C GLU A 566 1.56 -31.96 58.26
N VAL A 567 2.12 -33.07 57.77
CA VAL A 567 2.65 -34.14 58.62
C VAL A 567 4.16 -33.96 58.70
N LYS A 568 4.63 -33.23 59.72
CA LYS A 568 6.06 -33.03 59.98
C LYS A 568 6.72 -34.36 60.38
N PRO A 569 7.93 -34.68 59.88
CA PRO A 569 8.75 -35.78 60.38
C PRO A 569 9.46 -35.37 61.69
N GLY A 570 8.67 -35.15 62.75
CA GLY A 570 9.17 -35.04 64.12
C GLY A 570 8.84 -36.32 64.88
N ASP A 571 9.83 -36.87 65.57
CA ASP A 571 9.72 -38.04 66.46
C ASP A 571 9.10 -39.30 65.83
N THR A 572 9.72 -39.81 64.77
CA THR A 572 9.62 -41.24 64.41
C THR A 572 10.36 -42.09 65.46
N THR A 573 9.77 -42.20 66.66
CA THR A 573 10.14 -43.29 67.58
C THR A 573 9.82 -44.64 66.92
N GLY A 574 10.55 -45.70 67.29
CA GLY A 574 10.46 -47.02 66.63
C GLY A 574 9.09 -47.73 66.66
N SER A 575 8.06 -47.08 67.19
CA SER A 575 6.68 -47.57 67.27
C SER A 575 5.69 -46.91 66.29
N CYS A 576 6.07 -45.85 65.54
CA CYS A 576 5.11 -45.10 64.70
C CYS A 576 5.72 -44.66 63.36
N ASN A 577 5.21 -45.23 62.27
CA ASN A 577 5.58 -44.93 60.89
C ASN A 577 4.79 -43.73 60.30
N LEU A 578 5.10 -43.34 59.06
CA LEU A 578 4.44 -42.22 58.36
C LEU A 578 2.91 -42.35 58.26
N SER A 579 2.36 -43.57 58.13
CA SER A 579 0.90 -43.77 58.12
C SER A 579 0.27 -43.66 59.51
N CYS A 580 0.96 -44.11 60.57
CA CYS A 580 0.60 -43.85 61.96
C CYS A 580 0.58 -42.34 62.29
N LEU A 581 1.63 -41.60 61.89
CA LEU A 581 1.71 -40.14 62.06
C LEU A 581 0.57 -39.42 61.31
N ARG A 582 0.29 -39.83 60.06
CA ARG A 582 -0.85 -39.31 59.30
C ARG A 582 -2.19 -39.58 59.99
N GLN A 583 -2.44 -40.81 60.46
CA GLN A 583 -3.69 -41.14 61.16
C GLN A 583 -3.85 -40.36 62.48
N ARG A 584 -2.74 -40.11 63.20
CA ARG A 584 -2.73 -39.25 64.39
C ARG A 584 -3.16 -37.83 64.04
N MET A 585 -2.59 -37.24 62.98
CA MET A 585 -2.97 -35.91 62.49
C MET A 585 -4.43 -35.88 62.00
N GLU A 586 -4.91 -36.90 61.28
CA GLU A 586 -6.32 -36.99 60.87
C GLU A 586 -7.29 -37.01 62.05
N LYS A 587 -6.98 -37.78 63.12
CA LYS A 587 -7.78 -37.79 64.37
C LYS A 587 -7.75 -36.43 65.08
N GLN A 588 -6.62 -35.74 65.04
CA GLN A 588 -6.44 -34.41 65.64
C GLN A 588 -7.25 -33.33 64.89
N VAL A 589 -7.14 -33.27 63.55
CA VAL A 589 -7.94 -32.37 62.68
C VAL A 589 -9.45 -32.64 62.81
N LYS A 590 -9.87 -33.91 62.82
CA LYS A 590 -11.27 -34.30 63.08
C LYS A 590 -11.77 -33.86 64.47
N THR A 591 -10.87 -33.65 65.44
CA THR A 591 -11.21 -33.13 66.78
C THR A 591 -11.31 -31.61 66.80
N TYR A 592 -10.37 -30.88 66.17
CA TYR A 592 -10.47 -29.43 66.01
C TYR A 592 -11.75 -29.02 65.26
N ILE A 593 -12.16 -29.77 64.23
CA ILE A 593 -13.42 -29.51 63.50
C ILE A 593 -14.68 -29.70 64.37
N LYS A 594 -14.64 -30.59 65.38
CA LYS A 594 -15.75 -30.71 66.35
C LYS A 594 -15.84 -29.46 67.25
N ALA A 595 -14.71 -28.98 67.76
CA ALA A 595 -14.65 -27.75 68.56
C ALA A 595 -15.08 -26.53 67.74
N LEU A 596 -14.58 -26.40 66.50
CA LEU A 596 -14.97 -25.36 65.55
C LEU A 596 -16.48 -25.41 65.25
N LYS A 597 -17.05 -26.59 65.01
CA LYS A 597 -18.51 -26.76 64.80
C LYS A 597 -19.31 -26.22 65.99
N LYS A 598 -18.84 -26.47 67.21
CA LYS A 598 -19.46 -25.96 68.44
C LYS A 598 -19.28 -24.45 68.58
N SER A 599 -18.10 -23.92 68.30
CA SER A 599 -17.79 -22.48 68.33
C SER A 599 -18.60 -21.67 67.31
N ILE A 600 -18.79 -22.17 66.09
CA ILE A 600 -19.63 -21.54 65.05
C ILE A 600 -21.10 -21.59 65.49
N ASN A 601 -21.58 -22.73 66.01
CA ASN A 601 -22.93 -22.86 66.57
C ASN A 601 -23.17 -22.02 67.84
N GLN A 602 -22.12 -21.51 68.48
CA GLN A 602 -22.17 -20.66 69.68
C GLN A 602 -21.86 -19.18 69.38
N GLU A 603 -21.70 -18.79 68.11
CA GLU A 603 -21.39 -17.41 67.69
C GLU A 603 -20.06 -16.86 68.29
N ARG A 604 -19.06 -17.74 68.50
CA ARG A 604 -17.74 -17.38 69.05
C ARG A 604 -16.56 -17.71 68.11
N PHE A 605 -16.82 -17.71 66.79
CA PHE A 605 -15.81 -17.94 65.77
C PHE A 605 -15.45 -16.62 65.05
N LEU A 606 -14.15 -16.32 64.99
CA LEU A 606 -13.59 -15.07 64.44
C LEU A 606 -12.41 -15.38 63.49
N ILE A 607 -12.18 -14.49 62.54
CA ILE A 607 -10.98 -14.52 61.67
C ILE A 607 -10.08 -13.35 62.08
N ARG A 608 -8.77 -13.60 62.19
CA ARG A 608 -7.73 -12.60 62.45
C ARG A 608 -6.86 -12.44 61.21
N VAL A 609 -6.94 -11.28 60.56
CA VAL A 609 -6.11 -10.93 59.38
C VAL A 609 -5.34 -9.66 59.72
N ALA A 610 -4.02 -9.67 59.53
CA ALA A 610 -3.13 -8.55 59.84
C ALA A 610 -3.33 -7.95 61.26
N GLY A 611 -3.69 -8.79 62.24
CA GLY A 611 -3.94 -8.40 63.64
C GLY A 611 -5.37 -7.97 63.97
N LEU A 612 -6.23 -7.68 62.98
CA LEU A 612 -7.62 -7.25 63.20
C LEU A 612 -8.59 -8.44 63.28
N GLU A 613 -9.56 -8.39 64.20
CA GLU A 613 -10.64 -9.39 64.32
C GLU A 613 -11.82 -9.06 63.39
N TYR A 614 -12.25 -10.04 62.60
CA TYR A 614 -13.41 -9.98 61.72
C TYR A 614 -14.47 -10.99 62.17
N GLU A 615 -15.73 -10.56 62.20
CA GLU A 615 -16.88 -11.46 62.33
C GLU A 615 -17.19 -12.11 60.98
N VAL A 616 -17.82 -13.29 60.97
CA VAL A 616 -17.91 -14.14 59.76
C VAL A 616 -19.31 -14.19 59.15
N ALA A 617 -20.34 -14.12 59.99
CA ALA A 617 -21.75 -14.05 59.59
C ALA A 617 -22.57 -13.37 60.67
N GLN A 618 -23.45 -12.45 60.28
CA GLN A 618 -24.30 -11.67 61.18
C GLN A 618 -25.72 -12.25 61.17
N LYS A 619 -26.30 -12.52 62.35
CA LYS A 619 -27.73 -12.75 62.49
C LYS A 619 -28.48 -11.43 62.33
N LEU A 620 -29.56 -11.44 61.57
CA LEU A 620 -30.40 -10.25 61.36
C LEU A 620 -31.12 -9.87 62.67
N PRO A 621 -30.85 -8.68 63.26
CA PRO A 621 -31.71 -8.11 64.29
C PRO A 621 -33.01 -7.60 63.67
N GLN A 622 -34.01 -7.36 64.50
CA GLN A 622 -35.28 -6.79 64.06
C GLN A 622 -35.15 -5.26 63.91
N ALA A 623 -34.98 -4.81 62.67
CA ALA A 623 -34.88 -3.40 62.25
C ALA A 623 -33.70 -2.59 62.84
N ALA A 624 -32.66 -2.41 62.03
CA ALA A 624 -31.68 -1.34 62.14
C ALA A 624 -31.52 -0.67 60.75
N PRO A 625 -31.22 0.64 60.67
CA PRO A 625 -31.13 1.34 59.38
C PRO A 625 -29.96 0.83 58.54
N VAL A 626 -30.13 0.81 57.22
CA VAL A 626 -29.05 0.49 56.28
C VAL A 626 -28.20 1.74 56.10
N GLN A 627 -27.01 1.73 56.68
CA GLN A 627 -25.97 2.71 56.40
C GLN A 627 -25.04 2.12 55.32
N ASP A 628 -24.88 2.82 54.21
CA ASP A 628 -24.10 2.35 53.05
C ASP A 628 -22.58 2.42 53.32
N HIS A 629 -22.07 1.44 54.08
CA HIS A 629 -20.64 1.15 54.17
C HIS A 629 -20.20 0.32 52.97
N CYS A 630 -19.00 0.60 52.45
CA CYS A 630 -18.42 -0.19 51.37
C CYS A 630 -17.95 -1.57 51.89
N ALA A 631 -17.91 -2.55 50.99
CA ALA A 631 -17.45 -3.90 51.34
C ALA A 631 -15.92 -3.90 51.63
N PRO A 632 -15.40 -4.86 52.43
CA PRO A 632 -13.96 -5.03 52.60
C PRO A 632 -13.24 -5.11 51.24
N GLY A 633 -12.12 -4.40 51.10
CA GLY A 633 -11.45 -4.22 49.81
C GLY A 633 -11.90 -2.98 49.02
N TRP A 634 -12.89 -2.23 49.50
CA TRP A 634 -13.43 -1.05 48.84
C TRP A 634 -13.46 0.18 49.75
N GLU A 635 -13.05 1.33 49.25
CA GLU A 635 -13.11 2.64 49.92
C GLU A 635 -14.24 3.49 49.33
N ARG A 636 -14.77 4.44 50.13
CA ARG A 636 -15.87 5.33 49.72
C ARG A 636 -15.35 6.67 49.18
N VAL A 637 -15.18 6.77 47.87
CA VAL A 637 -14.71 7.98 47.18
C VAL A 637 -15.88 8.65 46.45
N ASN A 638 -16.11 9.94 46.72
CA ASN A 638 -17.16 10.76 46.11
C ASN A 638 -18.56 10.10 46.15
N GLY A 639 -18.89 9.48 47.29
CA GLY A 639 -20.17 8.79 47.53
C GLY A 639 -20.30 7.39 46.91
N ARG A 640 -19.38 6.98 46.03
CA ARG A 640 -19.33 5.65 45.41
C ARG A 640 -18.29 4.77 46.10
N CYS A 641 -18.47 3.45 46.04
CA CYS A 641 -17.44 2.51 46.47
C CYS A 641 -16.49 2.21 45.30
N VAL A 642 -15.17 2.28 45.55
CA VAL A 642 -14.12 1.94 44.60
C VAL A 642 -13.17 0.90 45.22
N MET A 643 -12.64 -0.03 44.45
CA MET A 643 -11.70 -1.04 44.97
C MET A 643 -10.36 -0.41 45.33
N CYS A 644 -9.67 -0.96 46.34
CA CYS A 644 -8.29 -0.60 46.63
C CYS A 644 -7.39 -0.95 45.45
N LEU A 645 -6.69 0.05 44.90
CA LEU A 645 -5.81 -0.06 43.75
C LEU A 645 -4.53 -0.86 44.08
N PRO A 646 -3.80 -1.39 43.07
CA PRO A 646 -2.51 -2.03 43.30
C PRO A 646 -1.53 -1.08 43.99
N GLY A 647 -0.73 -1.62 44.90
CA GLY A 647 0.08 -0.86 45.86
C GLY A 647 -0.66 -0.43 47.13
N SER A 648 -1.93 -0.82 47.32
CA SER A 648 -2.69 -0.53 48.54
C SER A 648 -3.45 -1.74 49.08
N TYR A 649 -3.80 -1.71 50.37
CA TYR A 649 -4.64 -2.70 51.03
C TYR A 649 -5.73 -2.02 51.86
N TYR A 650 -6.86 -2.71 52.03
CA TYR A 650 -7.98 -2.20 52.84
C TYR A 650 -7.68 -2.30 54.34
N HIS A 651 -7.53 -1.16 55.01
CA HIS A 651 -7.30 -1.13 56.45
C HIS A 651 -8.63 -1.04 57.20
N GLY A 652 -9.15 -2.19 57.62
CA GLY A 652 -10.47 -2.31 58.27
C GLY A 652 -10.70 -1.38 59.46
N GLY A 653 -9.67 -1.06 60.25
CA GLY A 653 -9.77 -0.10 61.36
C GLY A 653 -9.86 1.38 60.97
N GLN A 654 -9.87 1.71 59.67
CA GLN A 654 -9.97 3.07 59.12
C GLN A 654 -10.97 3.17 57.94
N GLU A 655 -11.66 2.08 57.58
CA GLU A 655 -12.59 1.95 56.44
C GLU A 655 -12.10 2.52 55.08
N ARG A 656 -10.78 2.53 54.87
CA ARG A 656 -10.11 3.09 53.67
C ARG A 656 -8.95 2.23 53.18
N CYS A 657 -8.54 2.47 51.95
CA CYS A 657 -7.34 1.89 51.37
C CYS A 657 -6.11 2.67 51.88
N VAL A 658 -5.07 1.96 52.30
CA VAL A 658 -3.78 2.55 52.69
C VAL A 658 -2.67 1.90 51.88
N GLN A 659 -1.64 2.64 51.53
CA GLN A 659 -0.54 2.11 50.72
C GLN A 659 0.26 1.05 51.48
N CYS A 660 0.82 0.09 50.73
CA CYS A 660 1.68 -0.95 51.29
C CYS A 660 2.90 -0.32 51.99
N PRO A 661 3.25 -0.74 53.22
CA PRO A 661 4.45 -0.26 53.91
C PRO A 661 5.74 -0.67 53.19
N PRO A 662 6.88 -0.02 53.49
CA PRO A 662 8.20 -0.37 52.96
C PRO A 662 8.51 -1.87 53.05
N GLY A 663 9.15 -2.42 52.02
CA GLY A 663 9.45 -3.85 51.93
C GLY A 663 8.22 -4.75 51.70
N THR A 664 7.05 -4.18 51.37
CA THR A 664 5.86 -4.95 50.95
C THR A 664 5.23 -4.41 49.67
N PHE A 665 4.56 -5.28 48.91
CA PHE A 665 3.92 -4.95 47.64
C PHE A 665 2.53 -5.56 47.51
N GLN A 666 1.72 -5.05 46.58
CA GLN A 666 0.43 -5.65 46.23
C GLN A 666 0.07 -5.43 44.75
N GLU A 667 -0.07 -6.53 44.00
CA GLU A 667 -0.37 -6.54 42.56
C GLU A 667 -1.88 -6.59 42.24
N LYS A 668 -2.72 -7.02 43.18
CA LYS A 668 -4.16 -7.22 42.97
C LYS A 668 -5.01 -6.19 43.67
N GLU A 669 -6.11 -5.83 43.03
CA GLU A 669 -7.10 -4.93 43.60
C GLU A 669 -7.89 -5.57 44.76
N GLY A 670 -8.40 -4.73 45.65
CA GLY A 670 -9.30 -5.10 46.74
C GLY A 670 -8.72 -6.02 47.83
N GLN A 671 -7.40 -6.14 47.93
CA GLN A 671 -6.75 -7.02 48.90
C GLN A 671 -6.74 -6.45 50.34
N LEU A 672 -6.66 -7.35 51.32
CA LEU A 672 -6.72 -7.02 52.75
C LEU A 672 -5.34 -7.01 53.44
N ALA A 673 -4.27 -7.29 52.70
CA ALA A 673 -2.87 -7.27 53.15
C ALA A 673 -1.92 -7.08 51.95
N CYS A 674 -0.66 -6.75 52.22
CA CYS A 674 0.43 -6.74 51.24
C CYS A 674 1.37 -7.93 51.47
N ASP A 675 2.04 -8.41 50.42
CA ASP A 675 3.03 -9.49 50.51
C ASP A 675 4.45 -8.91 50.68
N LEU A 676 5.33 -9.64 51.36
CA LEU A 676 6.73 -9.23 51.61
C LEU A 676 7.58 -9.36 50.33
N CYS A 677 8.49 -8.42 50.13
CA CYS A 677 9.38 -8.39 48.97
C CYS A 677 10.63 -9.27 49.18
N PRO A 678 11.12 -10.00 48.16
CA PRO A 678 12.40 -10.71 48.23
C PRO A 678 13.57 -9.73 48.38
N GLY A 679 14.67 -10.18 48.98
CA GLY A 679 15.93 -9.41 49.10
C GLY A 679 15.89 -8.21 50.06
N SER A 680 14.72 -7.64 50.36
CA SER A 680 14.61 -6.44 51.20
C SER A 680 14.57 -6.75 52.70
N ASP A 681 15.51 -6.22 53.46
CA ASP A 681 15.45 -6.10 54.93
C ASP A 681 14.43 -5.01 55.36
N GLY A 682 13.18 -5.12 54.91
CA GLY A 682 12.13 -4.10 55.08
C GLY A 682 12.30 -2.81 54.25
N HIS A 683 13.34 -2.74 53.42
CA HIS A 683 13.67 -1.55 52.62
C HIS A 683 13.07 -1.63 51.21
N GLY A 684 12.11 -0.75 50.91
CA GLY A 684 11.49 -0.60 49.59
C GLY A 684 10.55 0.62 49.56
N PRO A 685 10.12 1.12 48.39
CA PRO A 685 9.24 2.27 48.28
C PRO A 685 7.85 1.95 48.84
N VAL A 686 7.23 2.95 49.49
CA VAL A 686 5.84 2.89 49.94
C VAL A 686 4.92 2.71 48.73
N GLY A 687 3.94 1.82 48.84
CA GLY A 687 2.94 1.60 47.81
C GLY A 687 3.42 0.80 46.59
N ALA A 688 4.45 -0.03 46.73
CA ALA A 688 4.96 -0.87 45.64
C ALA A 688 3.86 -1.73 45.00
N ARG A 689 3.68 -1.58 43.68
CA ARG A 689 2.59 -2.21 42.92
C ARG A 689 2.89 -3.61 42.42
N ASN A 690 4.17 -3.95 42.32
CA ASN A 690 4.65 -5.25 41.85
C ASN A 690 6.02 -5.56 42.44
N ILE A 691 6.43 -6.83 42.34
CA ILE A 691 7.67 -7.31 42.96
C ILE A 691 8.92 -6.55 42.48
N SER A 692 8.96 -6.14 41.21
CA SER A 692 10.06 -5.38 40.60
C SER A 692 10.13 -3.92 41.05
N SER A 693 9.00 -3.27 41.34
CA SER A 693 8.96 -1.93 41.93
C SER A 693 9.40 -1.90 43.39
N CYS A 694 9.35 -3.04 44.10
CA CYS A 694 9.63 -3.07 45.54
C CYS A 694 11.13 -3.21 45.87
N ALA A 695 11.77 -4.26 45.37
CA ALA A 695 13.19 -4.52 45.64
C ALA A 695 14.14 -3.85 44.63
N GLY A 696 13.63 -3.51 43.44
CA GLY A 696 14.42 -2.91 42.36
C GLY A 696 15.32 -3.93 41.66
N GLN A 697 15.15 -4.07 40.34
CA GLN A 697 15.93 -5.02 39.53
C GLN A 697 17.37 -4.55 39.32
N CYS A 698 18.28 -5.50 39.12
CA CYS A 698 19.65 -5.19 38.68
C CYS A 698 19.68 -4.60 37.25
N PRO A 699 20.51 -3.56 37.00
CA PRO A 699 20.72 -3.03 35.65
C PRO A 699 21.54 -4.00 34.79
N THR A 700 21.60 -3.74 33.48
CA THR A 700 22.46 -4.50 32.56
C THR A 700 23.94 -4.34 32.96
N GLY A 701 24.72 -5.41 32.78
CA GLY A 701 26.07 -5.55 33.30
C GLY A 701 26.17 -5.84 34.80
N TYR A 702 25.06 -5.99 35.52
CA TYR A 702 25.05 -6.31 36.96
C TYR A 702 24.14 -7.50 37.29
N PHE A 703 24.44 -8.21 38.37
CA PHE A 703 23.71 -9.39 38.84
C PHE A 703 23.58 -9.42 40.37
N SER A 704 22.70 -10.28 40.88
CA SER A 704 22.51 -10.55 42.32
C SER A 704 21.99 -11.98 42.50
N SER A 705 22.20 -12.63 43.65
CA SER A 705 21.73 -14.00 43.90
C SER A 705 20.23 -14.21 43.70
N ASP A 706 19.41 -13.16 43.85
CA ASP A 706 17.96 -13.14 43.62
C ASP A 706 17.52 -12.19 42.48
N GLY A 707 18.47 -11.57 41.77
CA GLY A 707 18.23 -10.62 40.67
C GLY A 707 17.76 -9.23 41.09
N PHE A 708 17.64 -8.95 42.39
CA PHE A 708 17.28 -7.64 42.94
C PHE A 708 18.48 -6.94 43.59
N LYS A 709 18.32 -5.66 43.95
CA LYS A 709 19.36 -4.88 44.64
C LYS A 709 19.57 -5.40 46.08
N PRO A 710 20.82 -5.37 46.60
CA PRO A 710 22.04 -4.81 46.01
C PRO A 710 22.68 -5.72 44.94
N CYS A 711 23.22 -5.10 43.88
CA CYS A 711 23.75 -5.81 42.71
C CYS A 711 25.27 -5.64 42.58
N GLN A 712 25.95 -6.67 42.09
CA GLN A 712 27.39 -6.69 41.80
C GLN A 712 27.64 -6.57 40.29
N PRO A 713 28.72 -5.91 39.83
CA PRO A 713 29.06 -5.84 38.42
C PRO A 713 29.50 -7.21 37.89
N CYS A 714 29.26 -7.49 36.61
CA CYS A 714 29.76 -8.71 35.96
C CYS A 714 31.30 -8.72 35.94
N PRO A 715 31.96 -9.81 36.40
CA PRO A 715 33.42 -9.93 36.36
C PRO A 715 33.96 -10.01 34.93
N GLN A 716 35.24 -9.69 34.75
CA GLN A 716 35.87 -9.65 33.42
C GLN A 716 35.72 -10.98 32.65
N GLY A 717 35.48 -10.89 31.35
CA GLY A 717 35.19 -12.06 30.50
C GLY A 717 33.76 -12.57 30.63
N THR A 718 32.89 -11.87 31.37
CA THR A 718 31.44 -12.12 31.44
C THR A 718 30.64 -10.85 31.21
N TYR A 719 29.43 -10.96 30.66
CA TYR A 719 28.53 -9.84 30.36
C TYR A 719 27.07 -10.15 30.74
N GLN A 720 26.22 -9.13 30.85
CA GLN A 720 24.78 -9.32 31.06
C GLN A 720 23.93 -8.27 30.35
N SER A 721 23.10 -8.70 29.40
CA SER A 721 22.28 -7.86 28.52
C SER A 721 20.83 -7.65 28.98
N ASP A 722 20.34 -8.43 29.95
CA ASP A 722 18.98 -8.31 30.49
C ASP A 722 18.98 -7.71 31.91
N LEU A 723 17.88 -7.04 32.27
CA LEU A 723 17.61 -6.56 33.62
C LEU A 723 17.22 -7.71 34.57
N GLY A 724 17.54 -7.55 35.86
CA GLY A 724 16.99 -8.41 36.92
C GLY A 724 17.55 -9.85 36.95
N ARG A 725 18.82 -10.01 36.58
CA ARG A 725 19.46 -11.31 36.33
C ARG A 725 20.26 -11.85 37.51
N THR A 726 20.33 -13.18 37.62
CA THR A 726 21.02 -13.83 38.75
C THR A 726 22.47 -14.21 38.49
N LEU A 727 22.91 -14.14 37.24
CA LEU A 727 24.23 -14.57 36.78
C LEU A 727 24.67 -13.70 35.58
N CYS A 728 25.96 -13.74 35.24
CA CYS A 728 26.50 -13.17 33.99
C CYS A 728 26.86 -14.29 33.01
N PHE A 729 26.75 -14.01 31.70
CA PHE A 729 27.11 -14.93 30.63
C PHE A 729 28.60 -14.82 30.31
N PRO A 730 29.35 -15.93 30.20
CA PRO A 730 30.74 -15.87 29.76
C PRO A 730 30.83 -15.49 28.27
N CYS A 731 31.85 -14.73 27.90
CA CYS A 731 32.20 -14.48 26.50
C CYS A 731 32.58 -15.79 25.75
N GLY A 732 33.06 -16.80 26.47
CA GLY A 732 33.52 -18.07 25.91
C GLY A 732 34.90 -17.96 25.22
N GLY A 733 35.48 -19.10 24.83
CA GLY A 733 36.74 -19.13 24.07
C GLY A 733 37.96 -18.49 24.74
N GLY A 734 37.93 -18.24 26.06
CA GLY A 734 38.98 -17.48 26.76
C GLY A 734 39.01 -15.98 26.44
N LEU A 735 37.92 -15.42 25.90
CA LEU A 735 37.79 -13.97 25.63
C LEU A 735 37.57 -13.18 26.93
N SER A 736 38.32 -12.09 27.10
CA SER A 736 38.17 -11.08 28.16
C SER A 736 37.15 -9.99 27.79
N THR A 737 36.79 -9.15 28.75
CA THR A 737 36.08 -7.87 28.52
C THR A 737 36.96 -6.72 28.97
N LYS A 738 36.88 -5.56 28.31
CA LYS A 738 37.73 -4.37 28.62
C LYS A 738 37.56 -3.79 30.02
N ARG A 739 36.49 -4.15 30.71
CA ARG A 739 36.07 -3.67 32.02
C ARG A 739 35.15 -4.71 32.66
N GLU A 740 34.99 -4.58 33.98
CA GLU A 740 33.87 -5.17 34.70
C GLU A 740 32.56 -4.42 34.36
N GLY A 741 31.42 -5.04 34.61
CA GLY A 741 30.12 -4.47 34.29
C GLY A 741 29.76 -4.51 32.80
N ALA A 742 30.33 -5.46 32.04
CA ALA A 742 30.08 -5.59 30.61
C ALA A 742 28.60 -5.91 30.30
N SER A 743 28.04 -5.25 29.29
CA SER A 743 26.60 -5.20 29.01
C SER A 743 26.17 -6.10 27.86
N SER A 744 27.08 -6.43 26.95
CA SER A 744 26.78 -7.21 25.74
C SER A 744 28.00 -7.97 25.26
N PHE A 745 27.83 -8.89 24.30
CA PHE A 745 28.95 -9.57 23.66
C PHE A 745 29.89 -8.59 22.90
N HIS A 746 29.44 -7.38 22.54
CA HIS A 746 30.30 -6.35 21.95
C HIS A 746 31.39 -5.83 22.92
N ASP A 747 31.19 -5.97 24.23
CA ASP A 747 32.18 -5.62 25.26
C ASP A 747 33.30 -6.69 25.38
N CYS A 748 33.14 -7.87 24.75
CA CYS A 748 34.14 -8.95 24.70
C CYS A 748 35.23 -8.67 23.64
N GLU A 749 36.49 -8.95 23.96
CA GLU A 749 37.65 -8.64 23.10
C GLU A 749 37.91 -9.72 22.04
N VAL A 750 37.09 -9.73 20.98
CA VAL A 750 37.26 -10.62 19.82
C VAL A 750 38.52 -10.32 19.01
N LYS A 751 39.26 -11.37 18.64
CA LYS A 751 40.51 -11.28 17.84
C LYS A 751 40.31 -10.76 16.41
N VAL A 752 39.09 -10.89 15.87
CA VAL A 752 38.69 -10.44 14.53
C VAL A 752 37.27 -9.91 14.64
N GLN A 753 36.97 -8.80 13.96
CA GLN A 753 35.63 -8.20 13.95
C GLN A 753 34.84 -8.77 12.77
N CYS A 754 33.69 -9.39 13.04
CA CYS A 754 32.81 -9.90 11.99
C CYS A 754 31.91 -8.78 11.46
N SER A 755 31.80 -8.71 10.14
CA SER A 755 30.80 -7.92 9.42
C SER A 755 29.40 -8.55 9.55
N PRO A 756 28.34 -7.84 9.15
CA PRO A 756 27.02 -8.44 8.91
C PRO A 756 27.09 -9.70 8.04
N GLY A 757 26.10 -10.57 8.19
CA GLY A 757 26.06 -11.90 7.59
C GLY A 757 27.07 -12.90 8.16
N HIS A 758 27.89 -12.53 9.15
CA HIS A 758 28.89 -13.41 9.76
C HIS A 758 28.80 -13.39 11.29
N TYR A 759 28.98 -14.56 11.91
CA TYR A 759 29.06 -14.70 13.37
C TYR A 759 30.46 -15.10 13.82
N TYR A 760 30.87 -14.62 14.99
CA TYR A 760 32.14 -14.97 15.61
C TYR A 760 32.06 -16.32 16.33
N ASN A 761 32.70 -17.35 15.78
CA ASN A 761 32.78 -18.65 16.44
C ASN A 761 33.91 -18.63 17.48
N THR A 762 33.54 -18.70 18.75
CA THR A 762 34.45 -18.58 19.90
C THR A 762 35.41 -19.76 20.08
N THR A 763 35.13 -20.91 19.47
CA THR A 763 35.99 -22.11 19.52
C THR A 763 37.13 -22.05 18.50
N VAL A 764 36.88 -21.51 17.30
CA VAL A 764 37.89 -21.38 16.23
C VAL A 764 38.43 -19.95 16.04
N HIS A 765 37.95 -19.00 16.83
CA HIS A 765 38.32 -17.57 16.79
C HIS A 765 38.17 -16.88 15.43
N ARG A 766 37.26 -17.37 14.58
CA ARG A 766 37.04 -16.89 13.20
C ARG A 766 35.59 -16.50 12.98
N CYS A 767 35.40 -15.57 12.05
CA CYS A 767 34.08 -15.24 11.51
C CYS A 767 33.65 -16.33 10.52
N ILE A 768 32.43 -16.83 10.69
CA ILE A 768 31.81 -17.83 9.82
C ILE A 768 30.53 -17.20 9.26
N ARG A 769 30.21 -17.45 7.99
CA ARG A 769 28.96 -16.98 7.38
C ARG A 769 27.75 -17.60 8.07
N CYS A 770 26.65 -16.84 8.16
CA CYS A 770 25.39 -17.36 8.64
C CYS A 770 24.84 -18.42 7.68
N PRO A 771 24.53 -19.65 8.15
CA PRO A 771 24.00 -20.70 7.28
C PRO A 771 22.64 -20.32 6.68
N VAL A 772 22.29 -20.98 5.57
CA VAL A 772 21.01 -20.78 4.85
C VAL A 772 19.83 -20.89 5.83
N GLY A 773 18.90 -19.92 5.74
CA GLY A 773 17.80 -19.78 6.70
C GLY A 773 18.15 -19.02 7.98
N THR A 774 19.34 -18.41 8.05
CA THR A 774 19.72 -17.49 9.13
C THR A 774 20.41 -16.24 8.59
N TYR A 775 20.31 -15.12 9.31
CA TYR A 775 20.87 -13.83 8.95
C TYR A 775 21.54 -13.13 10.14
N GLN A 776 22.34 -12.09 9.89
CA GLN A 776 22.89 -11.22 10.93
C GLN A 776 23.04 -9.79 10.43
N THR A 777 22.35 -8.84 11.08
CA THR A 777 22.40 -7.40 10.74
C THR A 777 23.59 -6.69 11.37
N GLU A 778 24.02 -7.12 12.56
CA GLU A 778 24.99 -6.40 13.38
C GLU A 778 26.42 -6.90 13.22
N PHE A 779 27.38 -6.01 13.42
CA PHE A 779 28.78 -6.36 13.55
C PHE A 779 29.05 -7.13 14.86
N ARG A 780 30.16 -7.86 14.91
CA ARG A 780 30.71 -8.48 16.15
C ARG A 780 29.81 -9.46 16.92
N GLN A 781 28.67 -9.92 16.39
CA GLN A 781 27.84 -10.92 17.08
C GLN A 781 28.44 -12.33 17.01
N ASN A 782 28.06 -13.21 17.94
CA ASN A 782 28.48 -14.62 18.03
C ASN A 782 27.36 -15.63 17.70
N TYR A 783 26.23 -15.17 17.18
CA TYR A 783 25.09 -15.97 16.72
C TYR A 783 24.55 -15.44 15.39
N CYS A 784 23.71 -16.22 14.73
CA CYS A 784 22.86 -15.79 13.61
C CYS A 784 21.39 -15.91 14.02
N ILE A 785 20.55 -15.00 13.54
CA ILE A 785 19.12 -14.97 13.79
C ILE A 785 18.45 -15.88 12.75
N THR A 786 17.57 -16.79 13.16
CA THR A 786 16.77 -17.60 12.24
C THR A 786 15.80 -16.74 11.45
N CYS A 787 15.56 -17.12 10.20
CA CYS A 787 14.52 -16.51 9.40
C CYS A 787 13.13 -16.75 10.02
N PRO A 788 12.25 -15.73 10.06
CA PRO A 788 11.06 -15.75 10.88
C PRO A 788 9.96 -16.65 10.29
N GLY A 789 9.15 -17.26 11.15
CA GLY A 789 8.15 -18.24 10.73
C GLY A 789 8.77 -19.48 10.07
N ASN A 790 8.37 -19.79 8.82
CA ASN A 790 8.88 -20.93 8.04
C ASN A 790 9.59 -20.46 6.75
N THR A 791 10.37 -19.38 6.85
CA THR A 791 11.07 -18.75 5.73
C THR A 791 12.55 -19.13 5.70
N THR A 792 13.20 -19.02 4.54
CA THR A 792 14.64 -19.31 4.36
C THR A 792 15.32 -18.26 3.49
N THR A 793 16.66 -18.21 3.52
CA THR A 793 17.45 -17.38 2.61
C THR A 793 17.75 -18.16 1.33
N ASP A 794 18.13 -17.47 0.26
CA ASP A 794 18.55 -18.12 -1.00
C ASP A 794 20.06 -18.48 -0.99
N PHE A 795 20.85 -17.86 -0.12
CA PHE A 795 22.30 -18.00 -0.02
C PHE A 795 22.79 -17.92 1.44
N ASP A 796 24.08 -18.20 1.66
CA ASP A 796 24.73 -18.11 2.97
C ASP A 796 25.34 -16.72 3.23
N GLY A 797 25.28 -16.28 4.48
CA GLY A 797 25.77 -14.96 4.91
C GLY A 797 24.77 -13.82 4.71
N ALA A 798 23.48 -14.10 4.82
CA ALA A 798 22.42 -13.08 4.73
C ALA A 798 22.56 -11.99 5.80
N THR A 799 22.34 -10.74 5.40
CA THR A 799 22.58 -9.53 6.19
C THR A 799 21.30 -8.88 6.74
N SER A 800 20.11 -9.34 6.32
CA SER A 800 18.82 -8.72 6.69
C SER A 800 17.67 -9.73 6.68
N VAL A 801 16.68 -9.52 7.54
CA VAL A 801 15.39 -10.24 7.53
C VAL A 801 14.64 -10.11 6.20
N SER A 802 14.90 -9.04 5.44
CA SER A 802 14.33 -8.84 4.09
C SER A 802 14.87 -9.83 3.03
N GLN A 803 15.89 -10.62 3.37
CA GLN A 803 16.41 -11.72 2.55
C GLN A 803 15.82 -13.08 2.95
N CYS A 804 15.00 -13.14 4.01
CA CYS A 804 14.21 -14.31 4.37
C CYS A 804 12.92 -14.35 3.54
N LYS A 805 12.71 -15.47 2.84
CA LYS A 805 11.62 -15.68 1.88
C LYS A 805 10.88 -16.98 2.18
N ASN A 806 9.57 -16.95 2.07
CA ASN A 806 8.77 -18.17 1.99
C ASN A 806 8.98 -18.82 0.61
N ARG A 807 9.17 -20.14 0.61
CA ARG A 807 9.32 -20.98 -0.60
C ARG A 807 8.07 -21.82 -0.90
N GLN A 808 7.02 -21.72 -0.08
CA GLN A 808 5.76 -22.44 -0.29
C GLN A 808 4.85 -21.68 -1.27
N CYS A 809 4.32 -22.42 -2.26
CA CYS A 809 3.42 -21.93 -3.30
C CYS A 809 2.74 -23.12 -4.00
N GLY A 810 1.82 -22.82 -4.94
CA GLY A 810 1.06 -23.84 -5.67
C GLY A 810 -0.18 -24.34 -4.93
N GLY A 811 -0.92 -25.26 -5.56
CA GLY A 811 -2.09 -25.94 -4.99
C GLY A 811 -3.29 -26.07 -5.93
N GLU A 812 -4.34 -26.75 -5.44
CA GLU A 812 -5.66 -26.81 -6.08
C GLU A 812 -6.47 -25.55 -5.74
N MET A 813 -7.07 -24.91 -6.74
CA MET A 813 -7.73 -23.60 -6.59
C MET A 813 -9.25 -23.63 -6.86
N GLY A 814 -9.97 -22.75 -6.17
CA GLY A 814 -11.42 -22.84 -5.94
C GLY A 814 -12.36 -22.44 -7.08
N GLU A 815 -13.63 -22.81 -6.89
CA GLU A 815 -14.71 -22.91 -7.89
C GLU A 815 -15.31 -21.61 -8.45
N LEU A 816 -14.83 -20.43 -8.04
CA LEU A 816 -15.50 -19.14 -8.29
C LEU A 816 -14.55 -18.03 -8.70
N MET A 817 -13.68 -17.56 -7.81
CA MET A 817 -12.69 -16.52 -8.04
C MET A 817 -11.49 -16.69 -7.11
N GLY A 818 -10.34 -16.14 -7.47
CA GLY A 818 -9.14 -16.17 -6.64
C GLY A 818 -7.96 -15.45 -7.30
N TYR A 819 -6.75 -15.68 -6.79
CA TYR A 819 -5.51 -15.08 -7.28
C TYR A 819 -4.43 -16.15 -7.41
N ILE A 820 -3.60 -16.04 -8.46
CA ILE A 820 -2.34 -16.79 -8.61
C ILE A 820 -1.22 -15.86 -8.17
N GLU A 821 -0.48 -16.21 -7.12
CA GLU A 821 0.48 -15.32 -6.47
C GLU A 821 1.88 -15.92 -6.39
N SER A 822 2.89 -15.19 -6.89
CA SER A 822 4.29 -15.56 -6.67
C SER A 822 4.65 -15.49 -5.17
N PRO A 823 5.52 -16.37 -4.64
CA PRO A 823 5.83 -16.39 -3.21
C PRO A 823 6.32 -15.02 -2.70
N ASN A 824 5.81 -14.59 -1.55
CA ASN A 824 6.13 -13.32 -0.87
C ASN A 824 5.61 -12.02 -1.54
N TYR A 825 4.82 -12.09 -2.62
CA TYR A 825 4.20 -10.91 -3.24
C TYR A 825 3.53 -10.00 -2.18
N PRO A 826 3.65 -8.66 -2.27
CA PRO A 826 4.32 -7.87 -3.30
C PRO A 826 5.85 -7.72 -3.13
N GLY A 827 6.44 -8.42 -2.14
CA GLY A 827 7.89 -8.57 -2.01
C GLY A 827 8.46 -9.62 -2.97
N ASN A 828 9.78 -9.81 -2.96
CA ASN A 828 10.43 -10.59 -4.00
C ASN A 828 10.35 -12.12 -3.78
N TYR A 829 10.14 -12.86 -4.86
CA TYR A 829 10.12 -14.34 -4.83
C TYR A 829 11.53 -14.95 -4.66
N PRO A 830 11.64 -16.19 -4.15
CA PRO A 830 12.91 -16.90 -3.97
C PRO A 830 13.48 -17.47 -5.28
N ALA A 831 14.80 -17.59 -5.31
CA ALA A 831 15.53 -18.26 -6.38
C ALA A 831 15.36 -19.79 -6.28
N ASN A 832 15.39 -20.49 -7.42
CA ASN A 832 15.18 -21.93 -7.53
C ASN A 832 13.91 -22.39 -6.80
N VAL A 833 12.75 -21.91 -7.26
CA VAL A 833 11.43 -22.37 -6.83
C VAL A 833 10.61 -22.81 -8.05
N GLU A 834 9.77 -23.83 -7.87
CA GLU A 834 8.76 -24.26 -8.83
C GLU A 834 7.40 -24.27 -8.14
N CYS A 835 6.46 -23.49 -8.67
CA CYS A 835 5.13 -23.27 -8.11
C CYS A 835 4.08 -23.76 -9.11
N ILE A 836 3.29 -24.77 -8.74
CA ILE A 836 2.29 -25.39 -9.63
C ILE A 836 0.88 -25.19 -9.07
N TRP A 837 0.00 -24.53 -9.83
CA TRP A 837 -1.41 -24.34 -9.50
C TRP A 837 -2.33 -25.06 -10.50
N ASN A 838 -3.40 -25.66 -9.99
CA ASN A 838 -4.45 -26.27 -10.80
C ASN A 838 -5.77 -25.53 -10.56
N ILE A 839 -6.34 -24.95 -11.62
CA ILE A 839 -7.69 -24.38 -11.60
C ILE A 839 -8.66 -25.45 -12.14
N ASN A 840 -9.43 -26.03 -11.22
CA ASN A 840 -10.40 -27.11 -11.48
C ASN A 840 -11.84 -26.61 -11.20
N PRO A 841 -12.45 -25.84 -12.11
CA PRO A 841 -13.81 -25.34 -11.93
C PRO A 841 -14.87 -26.46 -11.97
N PRO A 842 -16.08 -26.22 -11.43
CA PRO A 842 -17.23 -27.09 -11.59
C PRO A 842 -17.60 -27.39 -13.05
N SER A 843 -18.44 -28.40 -13.24
CA SER A 843 -19.09 -28.65 -14.53
C SER A 843 -19.84 -27.40 -15.03
N LYS A 844 -19.83 -27.20 -16.35
CA LYS A 844 -20.52 -26.09 -17.04
C LYS A 844 -19.96 -24.68 -16.77
N ARG A 845 -18.70 -24.57 -16.30
CA ARG A 845 -17.98 -23.30 -16.16
C ARG A 845 -16.74 -23.18 -17.04
N LYS A 846 -16.43 -21.94 -17.42
CA LYS A 846 -15.20 -21.49 -18.09
C LYS A 846 -14.38 -20.59 -17.16
N ILE A 847 -13.11 -20.38 -17.51
CA ILE A 847 -12.14 -19.61 -16.72
C ILE A 847 -11.77 -18.35 -17.52
N LEU A 848 -11.84 -17.19 -16.86
CA LEU A 848 -11.29 -15.91 -17.33
C LEU A 848 -10.11 -15.54 -16.43
N ILE A 849 -8.99 -15.16 -17.03
CA ILE A 849 -7.81 -14.64 -16.34
C ILE A 849 -7.57 -13.20 -16.79
N VAL A 850 -7.18 -12.35 -15.86
CA VAL A 850 -6.65 -11.01 -16.11
C VAL A 850 -5.24 -10.98 -15.55
N VAL A 851 -4.24 -10.94 -16.43
CA VAL A 851 -2.83 -10.73 -16.08
C VAL A 851 -2.62 -9.22 -15.97
N PRO A 852 -2.31 -8.66 -14.79
CA PRO A 852 -1.97 -7.25 -14.62
C PRO A 852 -0.47 -7.04 -14.93
N GLU A 853 0.13 -5.95 -14.45
CA GLU A 853 1.59 -5.79 -14.43
C GLU A 853 2.26 -6.97 -13.69
N ILE A 854 3.19 -7.65 -14.35
CA ILE A 854 4.00 -8.74 -13.79
C ILE A 854 5.48 -8.39 -13.84
N PHE A 855 6.22 -8.68 -12.77
CA PHE A 855 7.63 -8.30 -12.61
C PHE A 855 8.53 -9.54 -12.58
N LEU A 856 9.11 -9.87 -13.74
CA LEU A 856 10.12 -10.91 -13.95
C LEU A 856 11.40 -10.27 -14.54
N PRO A 857 12.63 -10.66 -14.13
CA PRO A 857 13.86 -10.17 -14.72
C PRO A 857 13.94 -10.45 -16.22
N SER A 858 14.32 -9.45 -17.00
CA SER A 858 14.61 -9.58 -18.43
C SER A 858 16.07 -10.04 -18.61
N GLU A 859 16.27 -11.34 -18.79
CA GLU A 859 17.57 -11.99 -18.99
C GLU A 859 17.56 -12.78 -20.30
N ASP A 860 18.65 -12.77 -21.06
CA ASP A 860 18.72 -13.34 -22.42
C ASP A 860 18.39 -14.85 -22.47
N GLU A 861 18.68 -15.60 -21.40
CA GLU A 861 18.41 -17.04 -21.29
C GLU A 861 17.06 -17.38 -20.59
N CYS A 862 16.10 -16.45 -20.51
CA CYS A 862 14.69 -16.71 -20.17
C CYS A 862 14.50 -17.51 -18.85
N GLY A 863 15.35 -17.22 -17.84
CA GLY A 863 15.55 -18.09 -16.67
C GLY A 863 14.37 -18.21 -15.70
N ASP A 864 13.54 -17.16 -15.61
CA ASP A 864 12.32 -17.15 -14.81
C ASP A 864 11.11 -17.17 -15.72
N VAL A 865 10.30 -18.23 -15.68
CA VAL A 865 9.21 -18.45 -16.64
C VAL A 865 7.87 -18.74 -15.95
N LEU A 866 6.81 -18.10 -16.44
CA LEU A 866 5.42 -18.34 -16.06
C LEU A 866 4.67 -18.94 -17.27
N VAL A 867 4.13 -20.14 -17.10
CA VAL A 867 3.49 -20.95 -18.13
C VAL A 867 2.07 -21.31 -17.73
N MET A 868 1.10 -21.15 -18.63
CA MET A 868 -0.29 -21.57 -18.46
C MET A 868 -0.73 -22.49 -19.61
N ARG A 869 -1.00 -23.77 -19.29
CA ARG A 869 -1.33 -24.84 -20.25
C ARG A 869 -2.56 -25.63 -19.80
N LYS A 870 -3.17 -26.41 -20.69
CA LYS A 870 -4.31 -27.29 -20.36
C LYS A 870 -3.95 -28.39 -19.36
N ASN A 871 -2.70 -28.87 -19.37
CA ASN A 871 -2.14 -29.83 -18.42
C ASN A 871 -0.60 -29.74 -18.43
N TRP A 872 0.06 -30.54 -17.60
CA TRP A 872 1.53 -30.57 -17.42
C TRP A 872 2.36 -30.95 -18.66
N SER A 873 1.76 -31.44 -19.76
CA SER A 873 2.52 -31.88 -20.92
C SER A 873 3.21 -30.71 -21.62
N ALA A 874 4.47 -30.89 -22.04
CA ALA A 874 5.16 -29.95 -22.91
C ALA A 874 4.47 -29.80 -24.29
N THR A 875 3.73 -30.81 -24.74
CA THR A 875 2.92 -30.79 -25.97
C THR A 875 1.50 -30.26 -25.76
N SER A 876 1.18 -29.75 -24.57
CA SER A 876 -0.13 -29.18 -24.26
C SER A 876 -0.31 -27.81 -24.92
N ILE A 877 -1.56 -27.42 -25.18
CA ILE A 877 -1.86 -26.10 -25.73
C ILE A 877 -1.51 -25.03 -24.69
N THR A 878 -0.42 -24.31 -24.92
CA THR A 878 -0.11 -23.05 -24.21
C THR A 878 -1.26 -22.07 -24.44
N THR A 879 -1.74 -21.47 -23.35
CA THR A 879 -2.73 -20.39 -23.34
C THR A 879 -2.05 -19.05 -23.05
N TYR A 880 -1.02 -19.05 -22.20
CA TYR A 880 -0.16 -17.89 -21.91
C TYR A 880 1.22 -18.38 -21.46
N GLU A 881 2.28 -17.68 -21.84
CA GLU A 881 3.68 -18.03 -21.53
C GLU A 881 4.56 -16.77 -21.61
N THR A 882 5.42 -16.54 -20.61
CA THR A 882 6.27 -15.35 -20.51
C THR A 882 7.48 -15.59 -19.60
N CYS A 883 8.59 -14.92 -19.90
CA CYS A 883 9.80 -14.85 -19.05
C CYS A 883 10.40 -13.43 -18.96
N GLN A 884 9.56 -12.40 -19.09
CA GLN A 884 9.96 -10.99 -18.95
C GLN A 884 8.88 -10.17 -18.25
N THR A 885 9.26 -9.03 -17.68
CA THR A 885 8.32 -8.03 -17.15
C THR A 885 7.37 -7.58 -18.25
N TYR A 886 6.08 -7.49 -17.95
CA TYR A 886 5.05 -7.10 -18.91
C TYR A 886 4.15 -6.02 -18.30
N GLU A 887 4.22 -4.81 -18.86
CA GLU A 887 3.66 -3.58 -18.26
C GLU A 887 2.21 -3.26 -18.68
N ARG A 888 1.62 -4.05 -19.59
CA ARG A 888 0.25 -3.83 -20.10
C ARG A 888 -0.68 -4.95 -19.64
N PRO A 889 -1.84 -4.66 -19.01
CA PRO A 889 -2.76 -5.71 -18.58
C PRO A 889 -3.42 -6.42 -19.76
N ILE A 890 -3.50 -7.76 -19.69
CA ILE A 890 -4.14 -8.63 -20.70
C ILE A 890 -5.20 -9.49 -20.01
N ALA A 891 -6.40 -9.59 -20.58
CA ALA A 891 -7.35 -10.63 -20.21
C ALA A 891 -7.56 -11.66 -21.33
N PHE A 892 -7.76 -12.93 -20.95
CA PHE A 892 -8.12 -14.00 -21.88
C PHE A 892 -8.99 -15.07 -21.21
N THR A 893 -9.87 -15.67 -22.01
CA THR A 893 -10.63 -16.87 -21.60
C THR A 893 -9.77 -18.11 -21.86
N ALA A 894 -9.76 -19.05 -20.92
CA ALA A 894 -8.97 -20.26 -21.06
C ALA A 894 -9.59 -21.20 -22.11
N ARG A 895 -8.78 -21.67 -23.06
CA ARG A 895 -9.19 -22.64 -24.12
C ARG A 895 -9.59 -24.03 -23.59
N SER A 896 -9.62 -24.23 -22.26
CA SER A 896 -10.09 -25.47 -21.63
C SER A 896 -10.72 -25.22 -20.27
N ARG A 897 -11.63 -26.12 -19.88
CA ARG A 897 -12.29 -26.14 -18.55
C ARG A 897 -11.36 -26.51 -17.39
N ARG A 898 -10.04 -26.57 -17.61
CA ARG A 898 -8.99 -26.77 -16.60
C ARG A 898 -7.77 -26.01 -17.05
N LEU A 899 -7.06 -25.39 -16.11
CA LEU A 899 -5.79 -24.73 -16.37
C LEU A 899 -4.74 -25.19 -15.36
N TRP A 900 -3.60 -25.61 -15.88
CA TRP A 900 -2.38 -25.89 -15.14
C TRP A 900 -1.45 -24.69 -15.33
N ILE A 901 -1.01 -24.11 -14.21
CA ILE A 901 -0.08 -22.98 -14.18
C ILE A 901 1.20 -23.44 -13.51
N ASN A 902 2.33 -23.15 -14.11
CA ASN A 902 3.66 -23.37 -13.53
C ASN A 902 4.44 -22.06 -13.58
N PHE A 903 4.97 -21.63 -12.43
CA PHE A 903 6.00 -20.60 -12.34
C PHE A 903 7.29 -21.22 -11.82
N LYS A 904 8.38 -21.00 -12.54
CA LYS A 904 9.72 -21.51 -12.19
C LYS A 904 10.75 -20.37 -12.21
N SER A 905 11.62 -20.30 -11.22
CA SER A 905 12.78 -19.38 -11.18
C SER A 905 14.13 -20.09 -11.28
N ASN A 906 15.16 -19.37 -11.74
CA ASN A 906 16.54 -19.87 -11.81
C ASN A 906 17.30 -19.72 -10.47
N GLU A 907 18.58 -20.08 -10.42
CA GLU A 907 19.40 -20.11 -9.19
C GLU A 907 19.75 -18.74 -8.58
N ALA A 908 19.59 -17.63 -9.31
CA ALA A 908 20.00 -16.29 -8.87
C ALA A 908 18.87 -15.24 -8.87
N ASN A 909 17.86 -15.42 -9.73
CA ASN A 909 16.89 -14.40 -10.06
C ASN A 909 15.84 -14.17 -8.96
N SER A 910 15.42 -12.91 -8.81
CA SER A 910 14.44 -12.51 -7.81
C SER A 910 13.86 -11.13 -8.11
N ALA A 911 12.55 -11.07 -8.39
CA ALA A 911 11.80 -9.83 -8.59
C ALA A 911 10.49 -9.84 -7.79
N ARG A 912 9.70 -8.76 -7.84
CA ARG A 912 8.41 -8.63 -7.13
C ARG A 912 7.35 -9.64 -7.56
N GLY A 913 7.53 -10.29 -8.71
CA GLY A 913 6.61 -11.29 -9.23
C GLY A 913 5.24 -10.72 -9.58
N PHE A 914 4.18 -11.41 -9.19
CA PHE A 914 2.82 -11.19 -9.70
C PHE A 914 1.73 -11.63 -8.71
N GLN A 915 0.56 -11.01 -8.86
CA GLN A 915 -0.72 -11.42 -8.29
C GLN A 915 -1.76 -11.34 -9.41
N ILE A 916 -2.09 -12.49 -10.01
CA ILE A 916 -2.93 -12.60 -11.21
C ILE A 916 -4.34 -13.02 -10.77
N PRO A 917 -5.34 -12.12 -10.80
CA PRO A 917 -6.72 -12.48 -10.49
C PRO A 917 -7.33 -13.40 -11.57
N TYR A 918 -8.09 -14.40 -11.13
CA TYR A 918 -8.92 -15.26 -12.00
C TYR A 918 -10.37 -15.29 -11.52
N VAL A 919 -11.29 -15.52 -12.47
CA VAL A 919 -12.71 -15.78 -12.19
C VAL A 919 -13.21 -16.92 -13.07
N THR A 920 -14.21 -17.64 -12.58
CA THR A 920 -14.90 -18.68 -13.32
C THR A 920 -16.38 -18.32 -13.46
N TYR A 921 -16.92 -18.49 -14.65
CA TYR A 921 -18.26 -18.04 -15.04
C TYR A 921 -19.01 -19.20 -15.71
N ASP A 922 -20.35 -19.17 -15.69
CA ASP A 922 -21.15 -20.18 -16.39
C ASP A 922 -20.96 -20.08 -17.91
N GLU A 923 -20.93 -21.21 -18.61
CA GLU A 923 -20.83 -21.24 -20.07
C GLU A 923 -21.99 -20.47 -20.74
N ASP A 924 -23.15 -20.36 -20.10
CA ASP A 924 -24.28 -19.57 -20.61
C ASP A 924 -24.01 -18.05 -20.62
N TYR A 925 -22.97 -17.57 -19.91
CA TYR A 925 -22.59 -16.14 -19.85
C TYR A 925 -21.49 -15.77 -20.84
N GLU A 926 -21.02 -16.71 -21.69
CA GLU A 926 -19.89 -16.49 -22.60
C GLU A 926 -20.07 -15.30 -23.54
N GLN A 927 -21.30 -15.06 -24.04
CA GLN A 927 -21.57 -13.88 -24.87
C GLN A 927 -21.37 -12.55 -24.14
N LEU A 928 -21.72 -12.47 -22.85
CA LEU A 928 -21.48 -11.27 -22.03
C LEU A 928 -19.98 -11.10 -21.70
N VAL A 929 -19.26 -12.21 -21.47
CA VAL A 929 -17.81 -12.17 -21.25
C VAL A 929 -17.08 -11.75 -22.52
N GLU A 930 -17.44 -12.27 -23.68
CA GLU A 930 -16.87 -11.82 -24.96
C GLU A 930 -17.26 -10.37 -25.30
N ASP A 931 -18.50 -9.95 -25.08
CA ASP A 931 -18.93 -8.56 -25.31
C ASP A 931 -18.25 -7.55 -24.35
N ILE A 932 -17.61 -8.02 -23.27
CA ILE A 932 -16.81 -7.19 -22.36
C ILE A 932 -15.30 -7.30 -22.66
N VAL A 933 -14.78 -8.49 -22.97
CA VAL A 933 -13.33 -8.76 -23.13
C VAL A 933 -12.86 -8.64 -24.58
N ARG A 934 -13.71 -8.95 -25.56
CA ARG A 934 -13.39 -9.03 -27.00
C ARG A 934 -13.67 -7.73 -27.77
N ASP A 935 -14.46 -6.83 -27.21
CA ASP A 935 -14.93 -5.57 -27.81
C ASP A 935 -13.87 -4.43 -27.81
N GLY A 936 -12.63 -4.71 -27.43
CA GLY A 936 -11.48 -3.79 -27.48
C GLY A 936 -11.49 -2.60 -26.50
N ARG A 937 -12.67 -2.07 -26.16
CA ARG A 937 -12.88 -0.81 -25.42
C ARG A 937 -12.30 -0.78 -24.00
N LEU A 938 -12.07 -1.94 -23.37
CA LEU A 938 -11.37 -2.04 -22.09
C LEU A 938 -9.84 -1.79 -22.19
N TYR A 939 -9.29 -1.82 -23.41
CA TYR A 939 -7.86 -1.68 -23.70
C TYR A 939 -7.56 -0.46 -24.60
N ALA A 940 -8.54 0.02 -25.37
CA ALA A 940 -8.36 1.05 -26.39
C ALA A 940 -8.10 2.47 -25.86
N SER A 941 -8.29 2.76 -24.57
CA SER A 941 -7.82 4.00 -23.95
C SER A 941 -7.15 3.76 -22.61
N GLU A 942 -6.14 4.57 -22.28
CA GLU A 942 -5.39 4.47 -21.01
C GLU A 942 -6.35 4.51 -19.80
N ASN A 943 -7.36 5.39 -19.84
CA ASN A 943 -8.43 5.52 -18.82
C ASN A 943 -9.24 4.23 -18.57
N HIS A 944 -9.27 3.26 -19.49
CA HIS A 944 -9.88 1.95 -19.27
C HIS A 944 -8.86 0.88 -18.82
N GLN A 945 -7.57 1.00 -19.20
CA GLN A 945 -6.53 0.10 -18.71
C GLN A 945 -6.30 0.26 -17.19
N GLU A 946 -6.49 1.46 -16.65
CA GLU A 946 -6.48 1.72 -15.19
C GLU A 946 -7.53 0.89 -14.43
N ILE A 947 -8.64 0.52 -15.06
CA ILE A 947 -9.69 -0.35 -14.47
C ILE A 947 -9.14 -1.76 -14.20
N LEU A 948 -8.17 -2.21 -15.01
CA LEU A 948 -7.51 -3.51 -14.85
C LEU A 948 -6.33 -3.46 -13.85
N LYS A 949 -5.86 -2.26 -13.49
CA LYS A 949 -4.87 -2.03 -12.43
C LYS A 949 -5.52 -1.88 -11.04
N ASP A 950 -6.70 -1.26 -10.96
CA ASP A 950 -7.43 -1.10 -9.69
C ASP A 950 -8.02 -2.44 -9.20
N LYS A 951 -7.47 -2.96 -8.11
CA LYS A 951 -7.86 -4.24 -7.49
C LYS A 951 -9.30 -4.26 -6.97
N LYS A 952 -9.92 -3.10 -6.71
CA LYS A 952 -11.33 -2.96 -6.31
C LYS A 952 -12.24 -3.02 -7.53
N LEU A 953 -11.86 -2.35 -8.62
CA LEU A 953 -12.63 -2.39 -9.88
C LEU A 953 -12.60 -3.79 -10.51
N ILE A 954 -11.43 -4.46 -10.56
CA ILE A 954 -11.36 -5.82 -11.10
C ILE A 954 -12.15 -6.83 -10.25
N LYS A 955 -12.16 -6.69 -8.91
CA LYS A 955 -12.97 -7.51 -7.99
C LYS A 955 -14.47 -7.28 -8.21
N THR A 956 -14.90 -6.04 -8.45
CA THR A 956 -16.30 -5.72 -8.81
C THR A 956 -16.67 -6.27 -10.18
N LEU A 957 -15.79 -6.16 -11.19
CA LEU A 957 -16.01 -6.76 -12.50
C LEU A 957 -16.19 -8.28 -12.36
N PHE A 958 -15.33 -8.93 -11.58
CA PHE A 958 -15.36 -10.39 -11.39
C PHE A 958 -16.59 -10.88 -10.63
N ASP A 959 -17.10 -10.16 -9.61
CA ASP A 959 -18.37 -10.54 -8.96
C ASP A 959 -19.57 -10.48 -9.94
N VAL A 960 -19.55 -9.53 -10.87
CA VAL A 960 -20.59 -9.38 -11.91
C VAL A 960 -20.42 -10.39 -13.06
N LEU A 961 -19.20 -10.73 -13.47
CA LEU A 961 -18.97 -11.77 -14.49
C LEU A 961 -19.23 -13.19 -13.95
N ALA A 962 -18.98 -13.45 -12.66
CA ALA A 962 -19.34 -14.70 -12.01
C ALA A 962 -20.86 -14.89 -11.86
N ASN A 963 -21.62 -13.80 -11.67
CA ASN A 963 -23.08 -13.80 -11.67
C ASN A 963 -23.62 -12.41 -12.08
N PRO A 964 -24.17 -12.24 -13.30
CA PRO A 964 -24.66 -10.94 -13.79
C PRO A 964 -25.71 -10.27 -12.89
N ASN A 965 -26.46 -11.03 -12.09
CA ASN A 965 -27.42 -10.48 -11.13
C ASN A 965 -26.77 -9.71 -9.98
N HIS A 966 -25.48 -9.90 -9.72
CA HIS A 966 -24.74 -9.15 -8.70
C HIS A 966 -24.55 -7.68 -9.07
N TYR A 967 -24.72 -7.30 -10.36
CA TYR A 967 -24.72 -5.92 -10.81
C TYR A 967 -25.62 -4.99 -9.97
N PHE A 968 -26.82 -5.46 -9.59
CA PHE A 968 -27.79 -4.66 -8.81
C PHE A 968 -27.33 -4.31 -7.39
N LYS A 969 -26.29 -4.97 -6.84
CA LYS A 969 -25.64 -4.55 -5.59
C LYS A 969 -24.95 -3.19 -5.76
N TYR A 970 -24.28 -3.02 -6.90
CA TYR A 970 -23.37 -1.91 -7.20
C TYR A 970 -24.06 -0.69 -7.83
N THR A 971 -25.36 -0.76 -8.09
CA THR A 971 -26.20 0.37 -8.53
C THR A 971 -26.81 1.16 -7.37
N THR A 972 -26.56 0.76 -6.12
CA THR A 972 -27.16 1.37 -4.92
C THR A 972 -26.49 2.72 -4.58
N ARG A 973 -27.18 3.59 -3.82
CA ARG A 973 -26.70 4.96 -3.60
C ARG A 973 -25.35 5.05 -2.87
N GLU A 974 -25.03 4.06 -2.05
CA GLU A 974 -23.78 3.97 -1.26
C GLU A 974 -22.60 3.42 -2.08
N SER A 975 -22.86 2.60 -3.12
CA SER A 975 -21.81 2.06 -3.99
C SER A 975 -21.41 3.01 -5.13
N ASN A 976 -22.29 3.92 -5.52
CA ASN A 976 -22.03 4.97 -6.52
C ASN A 976 -20.94 5.98 -6.11
N GLU A 977 -20.54 6.03 -4.83
CA GLU A 977 -19.46 6.89 -4.33
C GLU A 977 -18.08 6.21 -4.40
N MET A 978 -18.01 4.90 -4.70
CA MET A 978 -16.77 4.11 -4.66
C MET A 978 -16.25 3.62 -6.03
N LEU A 979 -16.98 3.84 -7.12
CA LEU A 979 -16.69 3.29 -8.45
C LEU A 979 -16.80 4.40 -9.54
N PRO A 980 -15.91 4.46 -10.55
CA PRO A 980 -16.00 5.45 -11.62
C PRO A 980 -17.32 5.37 -12.41
N ARG A 981 -17.93 6.53 -12.70
CA ARG A 981 -19.21 6.60 -13.43
C ARG A 981 -19.12 6.06 -14.86
N SER A 982 -17.93 6.10 -15.48
CA SER A 982 -17.63 5.45 -16.76
C SER A 982 -17.77 3.93 -16.67
N PHE A 983 -17.10 3.31 -15.69
CA PHE A 983 -17.14 1.87 -15.42
C PHE A 983 -18.55 1.38 -15.07
N ILE A 984 -19.30 2.11 -14.22
CA ILE A 984 -20.71 1.79 -13.93
C ILE A 984 -21.55 1.83 -15.22
N ARG A 985 -21.38 2.84 -16.08
CA ARG A 985 -22.10 2.93 -17.37
C ARG A 985 -21.75 1.79 -18.32
N LEU A 986 -20.47 1.39 -18.40
CA LEU A 986 -20.01 0.28 -19.24
C LEU A 986 -20.69 -1.04 -18.82
N ILE A 987 -20.58 -1.41 -17.54
CA ILE A 987 -21.23 -2.61 -17.00
C ILE A 987 -22.76 -2.49 -17.13
N SER A 988 -23.34 -1.34 -16.82
CA SER A 988 -24.78 -1.08 -16.97
C SER A 988 -25.27 -1.36 -18.39
N SER A 989 -24.54 -0.91 -19.42
CA SER A 989 -24.94 -1.09 -20.82
C SER A 989 -24.90 -2.56 -21.22
N LYS A 990 -23.79 -3.25 -20.92
CA LYS A 990 -23.55 -4.65 -21.31
C LYS A 990 -24.45 -5.62 -20.53
N VAL A 991 -24.53 -5.49 -19.21
CA VAL A 991 -25.37 -6.35 -18.35
C VAL A 991 -26.87 -6.10 -18.55
N SER A 992 -27.31 -4.86 -18.75
CA SER A 992 -28.74 -4.59 -19.01
C SER A 992 -29.18 -4.97 -20.43
N ALA A 993 -28.25 -5.16 -21.36
CA ALA A 993 -28.54 -5.80 -22.65
C ALA A 993 -28.71 -7.31 -22.47
N PHE A 994 -27.78 -7.97 -21.77
CA PHE A 994 -27.79 -9.42 -21.53
C PHE A 994 -28.97 -9.89 -20.67
N LEU A 995 -29.34 -9.14 -19.61
CA LEU A 995 -30.43 -9.50 -18.70
C LEU A 995 -31.83 -9.11 -19.21
N ARG A 996 -31.98 -8.57 -20.42
CA ARG A 996 -33.31 -8.36 -21.02
C ARG A 996 -33.88 -9.72 -21.46
N PRO A 997 -35.11 -10.07 -21.04
CA PRO A 997 -35.79 -11.22 -21.63
C PRO A 997 -36.01 -10.96 -23.12
N TYR A 998 -35.60 -11.90 -23.97
CA TYR A 998 -35.98 -11.92 -25.37
C TYR A 998 -37.51 -11.89 -25.50
N LYS A 999 -38.00 -11.11 -26.47
CA LYS A 999 -39.40 -11.06 -26.92
C LYS A 999 -39.52 -11.68 -28.31
#